data_AF-A0AAU2REI9-F1
#
_entry.id   AF-A0AAU2REI9-F1
#
_cell.length_a   1.000
_cell.length_b   1.000
_cell.length_c   1.000
_cell.angle_alpha   90.00
_cell.angle_beta   90.00
_cell.angle_gamma   90.00
#
_symmetry.space_group_name_H-M   'P 1'
#
loop_
_entity.id
_entity.type
_entity.pdbx_description
1 polymer ?
#
loop_
_entity_poly.entity_id
_entity_poly.type
_entity_poly.pdbx_seq_one_letter_code
_entity_poly.pdbx_strand_id
1 'polypeptide(L)'
;MNHLKSRLRFRSRPRRFRIRPRRRTALLAVGGLAAGLLLISPQSASAANLIQNPGFETAGTDGMPYCWEKSGWGDNDFTFTTVADAHSGTKAMKVELTRRVSGDRKALITESAACAPSVTVGKQYDLALWYKSTTPDTSVTLFRHDTTAGWQYWTDLKTLDMAASWTEATVRTPEIPAGTDRITWGVSVYGTGSVTTDDYTMDQVADPVPEPDCTGTAEECENGRWDVLPTQNPVRSMHSVVLNNGKVLLIAGSGNSEEMFEAGTFTSAVYDPKNGTYKQIPTPDDMFCAGHVQLDDGRVLVMSGNKAYPAADGSHGYEGYKDSYIFDPVTETYSKTNDMNDGHWYPSATILGNGDVISFGGLREDSTGSVAAELWSDAEQKWLELWKVNQTWSYWGLYPSMILMQDGRLFYSGSHVFGNNIPGTGSAIYDYGANTITQVPGLQRKDERDQSASVLLPPAQDQKVLTLGGGNIESNPEANRLTDVIDLKAANPAYVAGPPIPQGTVDLGNGKVAQTGNQGKMYVSAVLLPDGKVLETGGALHNRADPVFETSIYDPATNTFDPVATDPEERGYHSSAFLLPDGRVMTTGDNPGNGTWNHDVSIYTPPYLLKGPRPKITSVIDKEWVYGDTQRITVDRPIAKAELIRPAAVTHSSDPNQRFVDLPLSVDGNNIDLNVTSNPNLAPPGWYMLFAVDANGVPSVAEWVHLQGPTALAQASGDAPSAHVHDFADAPEGKTTGPLKKTKSKKVSPTISGCDRHYGTANVCVPTTFPKEVSKTTASRCEWLRENDYGRLKVNGRDDPLKLDRNRDGLACGKGDVKRR
;
A
#
# COMPACT_ATOMS: atom_id res chain seq x y z
N MET A 1 -35.31 -63.99 0.50
CA MET A 1 -35.02 -65.40 0.87
C MET A 1 -34.19 -65.41 2.16
N ASN A 2 -34.18 -66.52 2.91
CA ASN A 2 -33.65 -66.57 4.29
C ASN A 2 -32.26 -67.20 4.39
N HIS A 3 -31.42 -66.70 5.30
CA HIS A 3 -30.80 -67.38 6.47
C HIS A 3 -29.61 -66.51 7.01
N LEU A 4 -29.37 -66.22 8.31
CA LEU A 4 -29.28 -67.01 9.57
C LEU A 4 -28.05 -67.96 9.58
N LYS A 5 -27.00 -67.84 10.41
CA LYS A 5 -26.82 -67.52 11.87
C LYS A 5 -25.35 -67.05 12.16
N SER A 6 -24.88 -66.71 13.37
CA SER A 6 -25.34 -65.79 14.46
C SER A 6 -24.40 -65.85 15.70
N ARG A 7 -24.22 -64.73 16.45
CA ARG A 7 -23.59 -64.59 17.81
C ARG A 7 -22.03 -64.62 17.85
N LEU A 8 -21.31 -64.06 18.84
CA LEU A 8 -21.62 -63.70 20.25
C LEU A 8 -21.10 -62.30 20.75
N ARG A 9 -21.54 -61.98 21.98
CA ARG A 9 -21.29 -60.83 22.90
C ARG A 9 -19.78 -60.50 23.12
N PHE A 10 -19.35 -59.38 23.73
CA PHE A 10 -19.88 -58.38 24.70
C PHE A 10 -19.32 -56.97 24.34
N ARG A 11 -19.36 -55.81 25.05
CA ARG A 11 -19.92 -55.17 26.29
C ARG A 11 -19.75 -53.63 26.05
N SER A 12 -20.37 -52.62 26.68
CA SER A 12 -21.65 -52.38 27.37
C SER A 12 -21.78 -50.86 27.68
N ARG A 13 -22.99 -50.29 27.84
CA ARG A 13 -23.24 -48.89 28.27
C ARG A 13 -24.19 -48.83 29.48
N PRO A 14 -24.06 -47.86 30.40
CA PRO A 14 -25.12 -47.45 31.33
C PRO A 14 -26.21 -46.61 30.63
N ARG A 15 -27.35 -46.38 31.30
CA ARG A 15 -28.50 -45.60 30.79
C ARG A 15 -28.74 -44.32 31.61
N ARG A 16 -29.32 -43.30 30.97
CA ARG A 16 -30.09 -42.22 31.64
C ARG A 16 -31.31 -42.81 32.37
N PHE A 17 -31.84 -42.12 33.39
CA PHE A 17 -33.24 -41.60 33.34
C PHE A 17 -33.53 -40.56 34.46
N ARG A 18 -34.64 -39.81 34.29
CA ARG A 18 -35.10 -38.68 35.11
C ARG A 18 -35.80 -39.13 36.41
N ILE A 19 -35.90 -38.23 37.39
CA ILE A 19 -37.05 -38.05 38.30
C ILE A 19 -37.16 -36.56 38.76
N ARG A 20 -38.38 -36.12 39.09
CA ARG A 20 -38.82 -34.83 39.68
C ARG A 20 -40.06 -35.16 40.56
N PRO A 21 -40.59 -34.28 41.44
CA PRO A 21 -39.97 -33.40 42.45
C PRO A 21 -40.72 -33.57 43.82
N ARG A 22 -40.75 -32.52 44.70
CA ARG A 22 -41.50 -32.32 45.99
C ARG A 22 -40.58 -32.33 47.24
N ARG A 23 -40.89 -31.63 48.37
CA ARG A 23 -42.04 -30.76 48.73
C ARG A 23 -41.66 -29.66 49.75
N ARG A 24 -42.54 -28.65 49.84
CA ARG A 24 -42.58 -27.49 50.76
C ARG A 24 -42.40 -27.78 52.26
N THR A 25 -41.86 -26.79 52.96
CA THR A 25 -42.43 -26.24 54.23
C THR A 25 -42.28 -24.70 54.21
N ALA A 26 -42.96 -23.96 55.10
CA ALA A 26 -42.93 -22.49 55.20
C ALA A 26 -43.35 -22.04 56.62
N LEU A 27 -43.16 -20.75 56.97
CA LEU A 27 -44.08 -19.89 57.76
C LEU A 27 -43.38 -18.60 58.29
N LEU A 28 -44.01 -17.43 58.08
CA LEU A 28 -44.07 -16.20 58.92
C LEU A 28 -42.75 -15.47 59.35
N ALA A 29 -42.73 -14.16 59.66
CA ALA A 29 -43.55 -12.98 59.30
C ALA A 29 -42.89 -11.70 59.87
N VAL A 30 -43.38 -10.50 59.47
CA VAL A 30 -43.00 -9.15 59.97
C VAL A 30 -41.56 -8.71 59.56
N GLY A 31 -41.27 -7.47 59.19
CA GLY A 31 -42.13 -6.30 58.91
C GLY A 31 -41.47 -4.98 59.34
N GLY A 32 -41.08 -4.13 58.37
CA GLY A 32 -40.46 -2.82 58.63
C GLY A 32 -39.99 -2.15 57.33
N LEU A 33 -39.97 -0.80 57.29
CA LEU A 33 -39.55 -0.02 56.11
C LEU A 33 -38.11 0.46 56.20
N ALA A 34 -37.50 0.59 55.01
CA ALA A 34 -36.52 1.61 54.59
C ALA A 34 -35.36 2.00 55.53
N ALA A 35 -34.16 1.56 55.14
CA ALA A 35 -32.95 2.39 55.13
C ALA A 35 -32.07 1.96 53.94
N GLY A 36 -31.23 2.85 53.42
CA GLY A 36 -30.45 2.59 52.21
C GLY A 36 -29.26 1.65 52.44
N LEU A 37 -29.08 0.70 51.52
CA LEU A 37 -27.79 0.09 51.24
C LEU A 37 -27.44 0.44 49.80
N LEU A 38 -26.28 1.09 49.62
CA LEU A 38 -25.66 1.21 48.31
C LEU A 38 -25.37 -0.20 47.78
N LEU A 39 -25.91 -0.53 46.60
CA LEU A 39 -25.37 -1.62 45.81
C LEU A 39 -23.99 -1.19 45.32
N ILE A 40 -22.97 -1.52 46.11
CA ILE A 40 -21.59 -1.50 45.65
C ILE A 40 -21.51 -2.56 44.56
N SER A 41 -21.62 -2.13 43.30
CA SER A 41 -21.22 -2.94 42.15
C SER A 41 -19.83 -3.50 42.45
N PRO A 42 -19.58 -4.81 42.26
CA PRO A 42 -18.25 -5.35 42.48
C PRO A 42 -17.29 -4.64 41.54
N GLN A 43 -16.45 -3.76 42.11
CA GLN A 43 -15.44 -3.04 41.36
C GLN A 43 -14.54 -4.09 40.71
N SER A 44 -14.43 -4.03 39.38
CA SER A 44 -13.50 -4.88 38.64
C SER A 44 -12.14 -4.79 39.32
N ALA A 45 -11.53 -5.93 39.65
CA ALA A 45 -10.16 -5.92 40.13
C ALA A 45 -9.32 -5.30 39.01
N SER A 46 -8.75 -4.11 39.27
CA SER A 46 -7.88 -3.45 38.32
C SER A 46 -6.81 -4.43 37.87
N ALA A 47 -6.48 -4.41 36.58
CA ALA A 47 -5.21 -4.96 36.16
C ALA A 47 -4.10 -4.27 36.98
N ALA A 48 -3.06 -5.04 37.32
CA ALA A 48 -1.92 -4.49 38.01
C ALA A 48 -1.07 -3.76 36.97
N ASN A 49 -1.09 -2.43 37.03
CA ASN A 49 -0.31 -1.53 36.19
C ASN A 49 1.09 -2.13 35.92
N LEU A 50 1.43 -2.32 34.65
CA LEU A 50 2.65 -3.01 34.24
C LEU A 50 3.91 -2.17 34.48
N ILE A 51 3.77 -0.85 34.70
CA ILE A 51 4.87 0.08 34.91
C ILE A 51 5.47 -0.04 36.32
N GLN A 52 6.79 -0.20 36.39
CA GLN A 52 7.54 -0.15 37.65
C GLN A 52 7.85 1.30 38.04
N ASN A 53 7.66 1.65 39.31
CA ASN A 53 7.93 2.99 39.86
C ASN A 53 7.27 4.15 39.06
N PRO A 54 5.95 4.10 38.81
CA PRO A 54 5.28 4.95 37.81
C PRO A 54 5.24 6.45 38.14
N GLY A 55 5.23 6.80 39.44
CA GLY A 55 5.33 8.17 39.94
C GLY A 55 6.70 8.49 40.54
N PHE A 56 7.78 7.90 40.00
CA PHE A 56 9.19 8.28 40.26
C PHE A 56 9.70 8.26 41.73
N GLU A 57 8.89 7.86 42.72
CA GLU A 57 9.21 7.92 44.16
C GLU A 57 10.48 7.16 44.58
N THR A 58 10.77 6.03 43.92
CA THR A 58 11.92 5.19 44.24
C THR A 58 13.17 5.71 43.52
N ALA A 59 14.23 6.03 44.25
CA ALA A 59 15.51 6.45 43.67
C ALA A 59 16.26 5.29 42.98
N GLY A 60 16.88 5.56 41.83
CA GLY A 60 17.71 4.63 41.05
C GLY A 60 19.18 5.06 41.02
N THR A 61 19.85 4.82 39.88
CA THR A 61 21.25 5.22 39.64
C THR A 61 21.34 6.50 38.80
N ASP A 62 22.55 7.09 38.73
CA ASP A 62 22.90 8.15 37.78
C ASP A 62 22.00 9.40 37.79
N GLY A 63 21.35 9.65 38.93
CA GLY A 63 20.42 10.75 39.13
C GLY A 63 19.03 10.54 38.52
N MET A 64 18.66 9.30 38.19
CA MET A 64 17.31 8.92 37.78
C MET A 64 16.58 8.08 38.84
N PRO A 65 15.24 8.04 38.83
CA PRO A 65 14.43 7.09 39.57
C PRO A 65 14.68 5.62 39.14
N TYR A 66 14.35 4.67 40.00
CA TYR A 66 14.45 3.23 39.71
C TYR A 66 13.54 2.87 38.52
N CYS A 67 14.06 2.05 37.60
CA CYS A 67 13.43 1.72 36.31
C CYS A 67 13.18 2.89 35.35
N TRP A 68 13.86 4.03 35.52
CA TRP A 68 13.84 5.14 34.57
C TRP A 68 15.25 5.56 34.15
N GLU A 69 15.41 5.96 32.89
CA GLU A 69 16.70 6.40 32.33
C GLU A 69 16.60 7.63 31.41
N LYS A 70 17.77 8.21 31.11
CA LYS A 70 17.93 9.40 30.28
C LYS A 70 18.15 8.96 28.84
N SER A 71 17.23 9.27 27.93
CA SER A 71 17.31 8.88 26.52
C SER A 71 17.11 10.10 25.60
N GLY A 72 17.50 9.95 24.32
CA GLY A 72 17.39 10.96 23.27
C GLY A 72 18.70 11.27 22.56
N TRP A 73 18.61 11.91 21.39
CA TRP A 73 19.71 12.09 20.42
C TRP A 73 19.87 13.54 19.96
N GLY A 74 20.93 13.84 19.21
CA GLY A 74 21.17 15.19 18.65
C GLY A 74 21.73 16.23 19.63
N ASP A 75 22.14 17.37 19.08
CA ASP A 75 22.77 18.48 19.81
C ASP A 75 21.73 19.39 20.47
N ASN A 76 21.70 19.36 21.80
CA ASN A 76 20.76 20.09 22.66
C ASN A 76 21.47 20.51 23.95
N ASP A 77 21.04 21.62 24.56
CA ASP A 77 21.31 21.93 25.97
C ASP A 77 20.08 21.55 26.79
N PHE A 78 20.22 20.66 27.77
CA PHE A 78 19.09 19.98 28.41
C PHE A 78 19.35 19.62 29.88
N THR A 79 18.27 19.43 30.64
CA THR A 79 18.33 18.91 32.01
C THR A 79 17.25 17.84 32.26
N PHE A 80 17.53 17.00 33.25
CA PHE A 80 16.63 16.00 33.81
C PHE A 80 16.57 16.24 35.33
N THR A 81 15.40 16.52 35.88
CA THR A 81 15.24 16.92 37.27
C THR A 81 14.00 16.29 37.89
N THR A 82 14.16 15.52 38.96
CA THR A 82 13.01 15.08 39.78
C THR A 82 12.54 16.24 40.66
N VAL A 83 11.34 16.76 40.40
CA VAL A 83 10.74 17.90 41.10
C VAL A 83 9.78 17.46 42.20
N ALA A 84 9.48 18.36 43.14
CA ALA A 84 8.51 18.13 44.23
C ALA A 84 7.09 18.65 43.92
N ASP A 85 6.92 19.34 42.78
CA ASP A 85 5.62 19.69 42.21
C ASP A 85 5.15 18.50 41.35
N ALA A 86 4.53 17.53 42.02
CA ALA A 86 4.04 16.25 41.52
C ALA A 86 2.49 16.25 41.41
N HIS A 87 1.92 15.27 40.72
CA HIS A 87 0.46 15.04 40.66
C HIS A 87 0.02 14.15 41.82
N SER A 88 0.74 13.04 42.05
CA SER A 88 0.63 12.24 43.27
C SER A 88 1.97 12.20 44.02
N GLY A 89 2.07 11.42 45.10
CA GLY A 89 3.32 11.20 45.82
C GLY A 89 4.06 12.48 46.28
N THR A 90 5.34 12.55 45.94
CA THR A 90 6.32 13.61 46.26
C THR A 90 7.35 13.87 45.15
N LYS A 91 7.28 13.16 44.01
CA LYS A 91 8.25 13.17 42.91
C LYS A 91 7.52 13.17 41.56
N ALA A 92 7.90 14.11 40.70
CA ALA A 92 7.59 14.04 39.26
C ALA A 92 8.87 14.27 38.45
N MET A 93 8.92 13.79 37.21
CA MET A 93 10.10 13.93 36.35
C MET A 93 9.94 15.10 35.38
N LYS A 94 10.80 16.12 35.52
CA LYS A 94 10.92 17.22 34.54
C LYS A 94 12.07 16.94 33.57
N VAL A 95 11.76 16.99 32.27
CA VAL A 95 12.74 17.02 31.16
C VAL A 95 12.64 18.38 30.49
N GLU A 96 13.77 19.05 30.28
CA GLU A 96 13.82 20.43 29.79
C GLU A 96 14.95 20.61 28.77
N LEU A 97 14.65 21.25 27.64
CA LEU A 97 15.60 21.68 26.62
C LEU A 97 15.63 23.22 26.60
N THR A 98 16.78 23.82 26.88
CA THR A 98 16.99 25.27 26.83
C THR A 98 17.59 25.76 25.51
N ARG A 99 18.15 24.84 24.71
CA ARG A 99 18.58 25.05 23.32
C ARG A 99 18.39 23.73 22.56
N ARG A 100 17.90 23.82 21.32
CA ARG A 100 17.88 22.70 20.38
C ARG A 100 18.58 23.03 19.07
N VAL A 101 19.26 22.04 18.50
CA VAL A 101 19.69 22.03 17.09
C VAL A 101 19.15 20.80 16.37
N SER A 102 19.18 19.61 16.98
CA SER A 102 18.63 18.38 16.41
C SER A 102 18.17 17.38 17.47
N GLY A 103 17.37 16.39 17.06
CA GLY A 103 16.92 15.31 17.94
C GLY A 103 16.01 15.74 19.09
N ASP A 104 16.16 15.12 20.25
CA ASP A 104 15.16 15.12 21.33
C ASP A 104 15.77 14.78 22.72
N ARG A 105 14.99 14.90 23.80
CA ARG A 105 15.28 14.20 25.08
C ARG A 105 14.00 13.62 25.68
N LYS A 106 14.11 12.45 26.31
CA LYS A 106 13.01 11.76 27.01
C LYS A 106 13.47 11.09 28.30
N ALA A 107 12.59 11.05 29.29
CA ALA A 107 12.69 10.10 30.38
C ALA A 107 12.00 8.80 29.93
N LEU A 108 12.75 7.70 29.88
CA LEU A 108 12.29 6.42 29.33
C LEU A 108 12.27 5.37 30.42
N ILE A 109 11.32 4.42 30.38
CA ILE A 109 11.36 3.24 31.26
C ILE A 109 12.59 2.41 30.84
N THR A 110 13.42 2.01 31.80
CA THR A 110 14.74 1.42 31.49
C THR A 110 14.64 0.20 30.58
N GLU A 111 15.42 0.18 29.50
CA GLU A 111 15.51 -0.82 28.41
C GLU A 111 16.04 -2.21 28.86
N SER A 112 15.47 -2.76 29.94
CA SER A 112 15.91 -3.99 30.60
C SER A 112 14.75 -4.91 30.96
N ALA A 113 15.03 -6.22 31.03
CA ALA A 113 14.02 -7.24 31.32
C ALA A 113 13.37 -7.14 32.72
N ALA A 114 13.93 -6.32 33.62
CA ALA A 114 13.42 -6.07 34.97
C ALA A 114 12.47 -4.85 35.07
N CYS A 115 12.48 -3.97 34.05
CA CYS A 115 11.79 -2.69 34.08
C CYS A 115 10.81 -2.52 32.92
N ALA A 116 11.22 -2.89 31.69
CA ALA A 116 10.37 -2.78 30.52
C ALA A 116 9.29 -3.88 30.50
N PRO A 117 7.99 -3.52 30.43
CA PRO A 117 6.87 -4.47 30.40
C PRO A 117 7.01 -5.55 29.32
N SER A 118 6.64 -6.77 29.68
CA SER A 118 6.49 -7.88 28.71
C SER A 118 5.11 -7.80 28.06
N VAL A 119 5.05 -8.03 26.74
CA VAL A 119 3.84 -7.88 25.93
C VAL A 119 3.51 -9.16 25.16
N THR A 120 2.28 -9.23 24.65
CA THR A 120 1.80 -10.36 23.82
C THR A 120 1.54 -9.88 22.39
N VAL A 121 2.10 -10.60 21.41
CA VAL A 121 1.87 -10.37 19.97
C VAL A 121 0.37 -10.40 19.64
N GLY A 122 -0.09 -9.47 18.79
CA GLY A 122 -1.50 -9.34 18.41
C GLY A 122 -2.42 -8.83 19.53
N LYS A 123 -1.87 -8.20 20.57
CA LYS A 123 -2.62 -7.45 21.59
C LYS A 123 -2.32 -5.96 21.48
N GLN A 124 -3.13 -5.15 22.15
CA GLN A 124 -2.92 -3.72 22.33
C GLN A 124 -2.84 -3.40 23.83
N TYR A 125 -2.24 -2.26 24.16
CA TYR A 125 -2.13 -1.77 25.53
C TYR A 125 -2.64 -0.33 25.59
N ASP A 126 -3.44 -0.02 26.60
CA ASP A 126 -3.84 1.36 26.92
C ASP A 126 -2.76 1.95 27.83
N LEU A 127 -2.18 3.07 27.39
CA LEU A 127 -1.16 3.85 28.10
C LEU A 127 -1.81 5.12 28.65
N ALA A 128 -1.45 5.53 29.87
CA ALA A 128 -1.77 6.87 30.35
C ALA A 128 -0.68 7.45 31.27
N LEU A 129 -0.61 8.78 31.34
CA LEU A 129 0.22 9.51 32.29
C LEU A 129 -0.42 10.84 32.66
N TRP A 130 0.04 11.44 33.76
CA TRP A 130 -0.25 12.83 34.08
C TRP A 130 0.92 13.72 33.68
N TYR A 131 0.64 14.89 33.11
CA TYR A 131 1.68 15.78 32.58
C TYR A 131 1.36 17.28 32.72
N LYS A 132 2.41 18.09 32.60
CA LYS A 132 2.41 19.54 32.34
C LYS A 132 3.43 19.80 31.24
N SER A 133 3.13 20.62 30.24
CA SER A 133 4.07 20.97 29.15
C SER A 133 4.12 22.46 28.87
N THR A 134 5.33 22.97 28.60
CA THR A 134 5.59 24.37 28.21
C THR A 134 5.98 24.52 26.73
N THR A 135 5.80 23.48 25.93
CA THR A 135 6.07 23.44 24.48
C THR A 135 5.04 22.49 23.82
N PRO A 136 4.59 22.75 22.57
CA PRO A 136 3.73 21.81 21.84
C PRO A 136 4.53 20.65 21.23
N ASP A 137 5.85 20.79 21.10
CA ASP A 137 6.76 19.79 20.51
C ASP A 137 7.06 18.65 21.52
N THR A 138 6.00 18.03 22.04
CA THR A 138 6.10 16.91 22.99
C THR A 138 5.24 15.74 22.55
N SER A 139 5.80 14.52 22.58
CA SER A 139 5.11 13.32 22.12
C SER A 139 5.29 12.13 23.04
N VAL A 140 4.24 11.34 23.23
CA VAL A 140 4.31 9.99 23.81
C VAL A 140 4.98 9.07 22.79
N THR A 141 6.23 8.67 23.03
CA THR A 141 7.04 7.88 22.10
C THR A 141 7.15 6.43 22.55
N LEU A 142 6.97 5.51 21.62
CA LEU A 142 7.00 4.07 21.84
C LEU A 142 8.23 3.42 21.18
N PHE A 143 8.91 2.58 21.96
CA PHE A 143 10.02 1.72 21.54
C PHE A 143 9.63 0.26 21.76
N ARG A 144 10.11 -0.63 20.89
CA ARG A 144 9.88 -2.08 20.99
C ARG A 144 11.21 -2.82 21.11
N HIS A 145 11.24 -3.90 21.89
CA HIS A 145 12.32 -4.87 21.84
C HIS A 145 11.95 -5.93 20.80
N ASP A 146 12.69 -5.95 19.70
CA ASP A 146 12.66 -7.03 18.74
C ASP A 146 13.59 -8.15 19.21
N THR A 147 13.08 -9.37 19.32
CA THR A 147 13.83 -10.54 19.83
C THR A 147 15.02 -10.94 18.96
N THR A 148 15.16 -10.38 17.75
CA THR A 148 16.34 -10.55 16.88
C THR A 148 17.16 -9.26 16.78
N ALA A 149 16.53 -8.10 16.65
CA ALA A 149 17.21 -6.83 16.38
C ALA A 149 17.48 -5.95 17.62
N GLY A 150 16.96 -6.29 18.80
CA GLY A 150 17.11 -5.52 20.03
C GLY A 150 16.11 -4.35 20.13
N TRP A 151 16.45 -3.33 20.92
CA TRP A 151 15.60 -2.15 21.11
C TRP A 151 15.59 -1.25 19.86
N GLN A 152 14.39 -0.84 19.46
CA GLN A 152 14.15 -0.01 18.28
C GLN A 152 13.09 1.06 18.60
N TYR A 153 13.27 2.27 18.06
CA TYR A 153 12.16 3.23 17.92
C TYR A 153 11.07 2.59 17.08
N TRP A 154 9.83 2.60 17.57
CA TRP A 154 8.69 2.05 16.86
C TRP A 154 7.87 3.16 16.19
N THR A 155 7.26 4.03 17.00
CA THR A 155 6.46 5.18 16.55
C THR A 155 6.27 6.21 17.68
N ASP A 156 5.96 7.45 17.32
CA ASP A 156 5.24 8.35 18.21
C ASP A 156 3.74 8.02 18.17
N LEU A 157 3.08 8.10 19.33
CA LEU A 157 1.67 7.73 19.51
C LEU A 157 0.76 8.95 19.61
N LYS A 158 1.19 10.00 20.34
CA LYS A 158 0.32 11.14 20.69
C LYS A 158 1.14 12.39 20.97
N THR A 159 0.81 13.48 20.29
CA THR A 159 1.29 14.83 20.64
C THR A 159 0.63 15.28 21.96
N LEU A 160 1.34 16.03 22.79
CA LEU A 160 0.85 16.54 24.07
C LEU A 160 0.72 18.07 24.02
N ASP A 161 -0.50 18.56 24.20
CA ASP A 161 -0.82 20.00 24.25
C ASP A 161 -0.06 20.72 25.38
N MET A 162 0.21 22.01 25.20
CA MET A 162 0.74 22.87 26.26
C MET A 162 -0.20 22.92 27.46
N ALA A 163 0.25 22.38 28.60
CA ALA A 163 -0.54 22.20 29.81
C ALA A 163 0.15 22.87 31.01
N ALA A 164 -0.42 23.99 31.48
CA ALA A 164 0.07 24.73 32.66
C ALA A 164 -0.42 24.16 34.00
N SER A 165 -1.40 23.25 33.97
CA SER A 165 -1.90 22.46 35.10
C SER A 165 -1.76 20.98 34.79
N TRP A 166 -1.79 20.13 35.81
CA TRP A 166 -1.77 18.68 35.62
C TRP A 166 -2.95 18.22 34.77
N THR A 167 -2.64 17.57 33.65
CA THR A 167 -3.58 17.03 32.67
C THR A 167 -3.28 15.54 32.46
N GLU A 168 -4.30 14.71 32.33
CA GLU A 168 -4.15 13.30 31.97
C GLU A 168 -4.07 13.16 30.45
N ALA A 169 -3.14 12.35 29.95
CA ALA A 169 -3.07 11.96 28.56
C ALA A 169 -3.17 10.43 28.45
N THR A 170 -4.14 9.94 27.69
CA THR A 170 -4.33 8.52 27.35
C THR A 170 -4.03 8.27 25.87
N VAL A 171 -3.49 7.11 25.53
CA VAL A 171 -3.36 6.61 24.14
C VAL A 171 -3.19 5.08 24.11
N ARG A 172 -3.76 4.43 23.09
CA ARG A 172 -3.64 3.00 22.83
C ARG A 172 -2.49 2.71 21.87
N THR A 173 -1.74 1.64 22.12
CA THR A 173 -0.72 1.16 21.17
C THR A 173 -1.35 0.58 19.90
N PRO A 174 -0.62 0.58 18.77
CA PRO A 174 -0.87 -0.38 17.70
C PRO A 174 -0.86 -1.83 18.21
N GLU A 175 -1.35 -2.76 17.40
CA GLU A 175 -1.21 -4.20 17.67
C GLU A 175 0.28 -4.56 17.78
N ILE A 176 0.68 -5.30 18.83
CA ILE A 176 2.07 -5.71 19.03
C ILE A 176 2.50 -6.63 17.88
N PRO A 177 3.54 -6.26 17.08
CA PRO A 177 3.96 -7.03 15.92
C PRO A 177 4.68 -8.31 16.31
N ALA A 178 4.77 -9.26 15.38
CA ALA A 178 5.55 -10.47 15.58
C ALA A 178 7.04 -10.16 15.85
N GLY A 179 7.68 -11.04 16.62
CA GLY A 179 9.07 -10.87 17.04
C GLY A 179 9.26 -9.93 18.25
N THR A 180 8.24 -9.18 18.69
CA THR A 180 8.34 -8.30 19.88
C THR A 180 7.91 -9.01 21.17
N ASP A 181 8.77 -8.98 22.20
CA ASP A 181 8.47 -9.49 23.55
C ASP A 181 8.28 -8.39 24.61
N ARG A 182 8.79 -7.17 24.37
CA ARG A 182 8.70 -6.03 25.29
C ARG A 182 8.49 -4.71 24.57
N ILE A 183 7.93 -3.75 25.29
CA ILE A 183 7.91 -2.33 24.89
C ILE A 183 8.45 -1.46 26.02
N THR A 184 8.96 -0.28 25.66
CA THR A 184 9.24 0.82 26.58
C THR A 184 8.76 2.13 25.98
N TRP A 185 8.39 3.08 26.82
CA TRP A 185 7.83 4.36 26.38
C TRP A 185 8.11 5.48 27.39
N GLY A 186 7.86 6.71 26.96
CA GLY A 186 8.08 7.93 27.71
C GLY A 186 7.62 9.14 26.91
N VAL A 187 7.85 10.36 27.42
CA VAL A 187 7.59 11.58 26.66
C VAL A 187 8.89 12.15 26.09
N SER A 188 8.93 12.28 24.77
CA SER A 188 9.97 12.98 24.03
C SER A 188 9.68 14.47 24.00
N VAL A 189 10.70 15.28 24.29
CA VAL A 189 10.71 16.73 24.10
C VAL A 189 11.54 17.04 22.85
N TYR A 190 10.86 17.47 21.80
CA TYR A 190 11.44 17.85 20.50
C TYR A 190 11.56 19.38 20.32
N GLY A 191 11.07 20.18 21.27
CA GLY A 191 11.11 21.66 21.21
C GLY A 191 12.01 22.28 22.26
N THR A 192 12.13 23.62 22.22
CA THR A 192 12.69 24.37 23.35
C THR A 192 11.59 24.61 24.37
N GLY A 193 11.80 24.19 25.61
CA GLY A 193 10.76 24.13 26.64
C GLY A 193 10.94 22.92 27.55
N SER A 194 9.87 22.52 28.24
CA SER A 194 9.93 21.38 29.16
C SER A 194 8.60 20.65 29.28
N VAL A 195 8.70 19.35 29.60
CA VAL A 195 7.58 18.56 30.12
C VAL A 195 7.89 18.13 31.55
N THR A 196 6.87 18.13 32.41
CA THR A 196 6.89 17.47 33.72
C THR A 196 5.86 16.35 33.70
N THR A 197 6.23 15.15 34.11
CA THR A 197 5.40 13.94 33.97
C THR A 197 5.34 13.15 35.28
N ASP A 198 4.25 12.41 35.48
CA ASP A 198 3.93 11.65 36.69
C ASP A 198 2.90 10.52 36.42
N ASP A 199 2.69 9.64 37.39
CA ASP A 199 1.63 8.61 37.44
C ASP A 199 1.44 7.78 36.14
N TYR A 200 2.52 7.22 35.60
CA TYR A 200 2.48 6.39 34.39
C TYR A 200 1.70 5.08 34.58
N THR A 201 0.85 4.72 33.62
CA THR A 201 0.07 3.48 33.61
C THR A 201 0.13 2.77 32.27
N MET A 202 0.15 1.44 32.30
CA MET A 202 0.04 0.58 31.13
C MET A 202 -0.74 -0.66 31.50
N ASP A 203 -1.89 -0.86 30.85
CA ASP A 203 -2.76 -2.01 31.03
C ASP A 203 -3.06 -2.67 29.67
N GLN A 204 -3.24 -4.00 29.66
CA GLN A 204 -3.59 -4.70 28.43
C GLN A 204 -5.05 -4.46 28.07
N VAL A 205 -5.32 -4.10 26.81
CA VAL A 205 -6.68 -4.04 26.27
C VAL A 205 -7.32 -5.43 26.38
N ALA A 206 -8.55 -5.47 26.90
CA ALA A 206 -9.28 -6.73 27.07
C ALA A 206 -9.70 -7.29 25.71
N ASP A 207 -9.50 -8.61 25.52
CA ASP A 207 -9.88 -9.32 24.31
C ASP A 207 -11.39 -9.17 24.01
N PRO A 208 -11.78 -8.97 22.74
CA PRO A 208 -13.19 -8.95 22.36
C PRO A 208 -13.85 -10.31 22.57
N VAL A 209 -15.12 -10.30 22.95
CA VAL A 209 -15.97 -11.48 23.00
C VAL A 209 -17.37 -11.07 22.50
N PRO A 210 -17.99 -11.80 21.56
CA PRO A 210 -17.61 -13.10 20.99
C PRO A 210 -16.88 -13.01 19.64
N GLU A 211 -16.45 -14.18 19.14
CA GLU A 211 -16.06 -14.38 17.73
C GLU A 211 -17.20 -13.98 16.77
N PRO A 212 -16.87 -13.56 15.53
CA PRO A 212 -17.84 -13.01 14.60
C PRO A 212 -18.74 -14.08 13.96
N ASP A 213 -20.06 -13.89 14.04
CA ASP A 213 -21.04 -14.72 13.32
C ASP A 213 -20.88 -14.54 11.80
N CYS A 214 -20.48 -15.63 11.12
CA CYS A 214 -20.41 -15.72 9.65
C CYS A 214 -21.79 -15.46 8.99
N THR A 215 -21.83 -14.54 8.02
CA THR A 215 -23.07 -14.16 7.30
C THR A 215 -23.21 -14.79 5.91
N GLY A 216 -22.16 -15.41 5.38
CA GLY A 216 -22.15 -16.17 4.13
C GLY A 216 -22.24 -17.69 4.35
N THR A 217 -21.81 -18.46 3.35
CA THR A 217 -21.41 -19.86 3.54
C THR A 217 -20.04 -19.95 4.23
N ALA A 218 -19.69 -21.14 4.73
CA ALA A 218 -18.40 -21.35 5.39
C ALA A 218 -17.21 -21.05 4.45
N GLU A 219 -17.30 -21.46 3.18
CA GLU A 219 -16.27 -21.23 2.15
C GLU A 219 -16.10 -19.73 1.86
N GLU A 220 -17.18 -18.96 1.80
CA GLU A 220 -17.12 -17.51 1.63
C GLU A 220 -16.58 -16.80 2.88
N CYS A 221 -16.93 -17.25 4.08
CA CYS A 221 -16.43 -16.65 5.32
C CYS A 221 -14.95 -16.95 5.60
N GLU A 222 -14.40 -17.99 4.98
CA GLU A 222 -12.97 -18.32 5.01
C GLU A 222 -12.21 -17.58 3.87
N ASN A 223 -12.75 -17.61 2.65
CA ASN A 223 -12.04 -17.23 1.42
C ASN A 223 -12.58 -15.98 0.70
N GLY A 224 -13.57 -15.29 1.26
CA GLY A 224 -14.30 -14.22 0.57
C GLY A 224 -15.10 -14.74 -0.64
N ARG A 225 -15.53 -13.84 -1.52
CA ARG A 225 -16.12 -14.22 -2.83
C ARG A 225 -15.90 -13.15 -3.89
N TRP A 226 -16.04 -13.53 -5.16
CA TRP A 226 -16.08 -12.60 -6.30
C TRP A 226 -17.47 -12.56 -6.92
N ASP A 227 -17.98 -11.34 -7.14
CA ASP A 227 -19.21 -11.07 -7.90
C ASP A 227 -18.84 -10.36 -9.21
N VAL A 228 -19.09 -10.96 -10.38
CA VAL A 228 -18.94 -10.28 -11.68
C VAL A 228 -20.13 -9.34 -11.91
N LEU A 229 -19.87 -8.09 -12.28
CA LEU A 229 -20.91 -7.09 -12.50
C LEU A 229 -21.67 -7.34 -13.81
N PRO A 230 -23.00 -7.14 -13.83
CA PRO A 230 -23.78 -7.20 -15.07
C PRO A 230 -23.59 -5.97 -15.97
N THR A 231 -22.82 -4.97 -15.54
CA THR A 231 -22.47 -3.77 -16.30
C THR A 231 -20.98 -3.76 -16.63
N GLN A 232 -20.69 -3.95 -17.92
CA GLN A 232 -19.33 -3.90 -18.46
C GLN A 232 -18.76 -2.48 -18.47
N ASN A 233 -17.44 -2.39 -18.35
CA ASN A 233 -16.65 -1.17 -18.48
C ASN A 233 -16.71 -0.65 -19.93
N PRO A 234 -17.27 0.55 -20.20
CA PRO A 234 -17.53 1.02 -21.57
C PRO A 234 -16.29 1.60 -22.28
N VAL A 235 -15.09 1.47 -21.71
CA VAL A 235 -13.81 1.91 -22.29
C VAL A 235 -12.72 0.86 -22.06
N ARG A 236 -11.66 0.88 -22.87
CA ARG A 236 -10.49 -0.01 -22.71
C ARG A 236 -9.50 0.56 -21.68
N SER A 237 -9.94 0.75 -20.43
CA SER A 237 -9.15 1.47 -19.42
C SER A 237 -8.08 0.61 -18.75
N MET A 238 -6.84 1.08 -18.79
CA MET A 238 -5.70 0.48 -18.07
C MET A 238 -5.23 1.32 -16.87
N HIS A 239 -5.84 2.48 -16.66
CA HIS A 239 -5.57 3.38 -15.55
C HIS A 239 -6.84 3.51 -14.71
N SER A 240 -6.74 3.30 -13.40
CA SER A 240 -7.87 3.34 -12.47
C SER A 240 -7.52 4.23 -11.28
N VAL A 241 -8.30 5.30 -11.08
CA VAL A 241 -8.08 6.27 -9.99
C VAL A 241 -9.35 6.40 -9.16
N VAL A 242 -9.26 6.10 -7.86
CA VAL A 242 -10.38 6.26 -6.93
C VAL A 242 -10.48 7.74 -6.53
N LEU A 243 -11.66 8.32 -6.71
CA LEU A 243 -11.91 9.76 -6.52
C LEU A 243 -12.45 10.03 -5.11
N ASN A 244 -12.14 11.20 -4.54
CA ASN A 244 -12.56 11.64 -3.20
C ASN A 244 -14.09 11.76 -2.99
N ASN A 245 -14.90 11.57 -4.03
CA ASN A 245 -16.36 11.48 -3.96
C ASN A 245 -16.89 10.01 -3.89
N GLY A 246 -15.98 9.03 -3.94
CA GLY A 246 -16.23 7.59 -3.95
C GLY A 246 -16.53 6.98 -5.32
N LYS A 247 -16.35 7.74 -6.42
CA LYS A 247 -16.38 7.23 -7.80
C LYS A 247 -15.00 6.75 -8.25
N VAL A 248 -14.91 6.16 -9.43
CA VAL A 248 -13.64 5.71 -10.04
C VAL A 248 -13.49 6.32 -11.42
N LEU A 249 -12.38 7.03 -11.67
CA LEU A 249 -11.96 7.43 -13.01
C LEU A 249 -11.21 6.28 -13.68
N LEU A 250 -11.62 5.95 -14.91
CA LEU A 250 -11.11 4.86 -15.73
C LEU A 250 -10.59 5.46 -17.05
N ILE A 251 -9.26 5.64 -17.18
CA ILE A 251 -8.65 6.30 -18.36
C ILE A 251 -8.23 5.23 -19.37
N ALA A 252 -8.59 5.42 -20.64
CA ALA A 252 -8.17 4.57 -21.75
C ALA A 252 -7.33 5.31 -22.79
N GLY A 253 -7.63 6.58 -23.08
CA GLY A 253 -7.12 7.25 -24.28
C GLY A 253 -7.69 6.56 -25.54
N SER A 254 -6.82 6.21 -26.47
CA SER A 254 -7.08 5.30 -27.60
C SER A 254 -7.22 3.83 -27.16
N GLY A 255 -6.92 3.52 -25.90
CA GLY A 255 -7.17 2.20 -25.32
C GLY A 255 -6.26 1.09 -25.88
N ASN A 256 -5.03 1.43 -26.28
CA ASN A 256 -4.15 0.56 -27.07
C ASN A 256 -4.80 0.06 -28.37
N SER A 257 -5.29 1.00 -29.19
CA SER A 257 -5.84 0.77 -30.52
C SER A 257 -5.36 1.84 -31.51
N GLU A 258 -4.55 1.41 -32.48
CA GLU A 258 -4.14 2.24 -33.63
C GLU A 258 -5.36 2.82 -34.38
N GLU A 259 -6.47 2.08 -34.46
CA GLU A 259 -7.70 2.52 -35.15
C GLU A 259 -8.40 3.68 -34.40
N MET A 260 -8.48 3.62 -33.06
CA MET A 260 -9.03 4.72 -32.26
C MET A 260 -8.10 5.94 -32.27
N PHE A 261 -6.79 5.71 -32.36
CA PHE A 261 -5.79 6.76 -32.48
C PHE A 261 -5.82 7.48 -33.83
N GLU A 262 -5.83 6.75 -34.95
CA GLU A 262 -6.03 7.32 -36.30
C GLU A 262 -7.37 8.09 -36.42
N ALA A 263 -8.39 7.67 -35.66
CA ALA A 263 -9.69 8.33 -35.58
C ALA A 263 -9.76 9.50 -34.57
N GLY A 264 -8.69 9.82 -33.84
CA GLY A 264 -8.68 10.85 -32.79
C GLY A 264 -9.73 10.65 -31.68
N THR A 265 -10.11 9.39 -31.42
CA THR A 265 -11.24 9.03 -30.55
C THR A 265 -10.71 8.57 -29.19
N PHE A 266 -10.45 9.53 -28.31
CA PHE A 266 -9.88 9.28 -26.99
C PHE A 266 -10.96 9.27 -25.90
N THR A 267 -10.91 8.26 -25.03
CA THR A 267 -11.98 8.00 -24.06
C THR A 267 -11.47 7.75 -22.64
N SER A 268 -12.31 8.12 -21.69
CA SER A 268 -12.26 7.73 -20.29
C SER A 268 -13.69 7.45 -19.83
N ALA A 269 -13.87 6.87 -18.65
CA ALA A 269 -15.18 6.76 -18.01
C ALA A 269 -15.07 7.11 -16.52
N VAL A 270 -16.17 7.58 -15.93
CA VAL A 270 -16.36 7.61 -14.48
C VAL A 270 -17.39 6.56 -14.11
N TYR A 271 -17.01 5.64 -13.23
CA TYR A 271 -17.88 4.63 -12.62
C TYR A 271 -18.40 5.12 -11.26
N ASP A 272 -19.68 4.91 -10.97
CA ASP A 272 -20.28 5.21 -9.66
C ASP A 272 -20.69 3.91 -8.94
N PRO A 273 -19.90 3.42 -7.97
CA PRO A 273 -20.19 2.19 -7.22
C PRO A 273 -21.52 2.20 -6.45
N LYS A 274 -22.13 3.37 -6.21
CA LYS A 274 -23.38 3.48 -5.43
C LYS A 274 -24.61 3.07 -6.25
N ASN A 275 -24.51 3.09 -7.58
CA ASN A 275 -25.61 2.75 -8.50
C ASN A 275 -25.19 1.79 -9.64
N GLY A 276 -23.90 1.49 -9.80
CA GLY A 276 -23.39 0.56 -10.79
C GLY A 276 -23.34 1.12 -12.21
N THR A 277 -23.40 2.45 -12.38
CA THR A 277 -23.46 3.12 -13.69
C THR A 277 -22.11 3.72 -14.11
N TYR A 278 -21.97 3.94 -15.42
CA TYR A 278 -20.80 4.57 -16.04
C TYR A 278 -21.22 5.82 -16.83
N LYS A 279 -20.38 6.86 -16.78
CA LYS A 279 -20.43 8.03 -17.66
C LYS A 279 -19.15 8.08 -18.47
N GLN A 280 -19.22 7.94 -19.80
CA GLN A 280 -18.06 8.21 -20.66
C GLN A 280 -17.69 9.70 -20.63
N ILE A 281 -16.39 9.99 -20.60
CA ILE A 281 -15.80 11.32 -20.53
C ILE A 281 -15.00 11.57 -21.81
N PRO A 282 -15.28 12.66 -22.57
CA PRO A 282 -14.42 13.10 -23.66
C PRO A 282 -13.00 13.38 -23.14
N THR A 283 -12.01 12.68 -23.69
CA THR A 283 -10.61 12.81 -23.27
C THR A 283 -9.89 13.66 -24.33
N PRO A 284 -9.11 14.69 -23.95
CA PRO A 284 -8.63 15.70 -24.90
C PRO A 284 -7.53 15.19 -25.84
N ASP A 285 -6.67 14.30 -25.35
CA ASP A 285 -5.55 13.69 -26.07
C ASP A 285 -5.44 12.19 -25.72
N ASP A 286 -4.51 11.48 -26.35
CA ASP A 286 -4.27 10.07 -26.10
C ASP A 286 -3.51 9.80 -24.79
N MET A 287 -4.24 9.82 -23.68
CA MET A 287 -3.75 9.47 -22.34
C MET A 287 -3.45 7.96 -22.16
N PHE A 288 -3.45 7.16 -23.23
CA PHE A 288 -2.83 5.84 -23.23
C PHE A 288 -1.37 5.97 -22.74
N CYS A 289 -0.97 5.17 -21.75
CA CYS A 289 0.37 5.18 -21.16
C CYS A 289 0.75 6.46 -20.37
N ALA A 290 -0.23 7.28 -19.98
CA ALA A 290 0.03 8.47 -19.15
C ALA A 290 0.53 8.10 -17.75
N GLY A 291 1.24 9.03 -17.11
CA GLY A 291 1.45 9.01 -15.66
C GLY A 291 0.30 9.73 -14.95
N HIS A 292 -0.04 9.34 -13.73
CA HIS A 292 -1.11 9.98 -12.98
C HIS A 292 -0.92 9.92 -11.46
N VAL A 293 -1.39 10.95 -10.76
CA VAL A 293 -1.45 10.99 -9.30
C VAL A 293 -2.58 11.92 -8.83
N GLN A 294 -3.14 11.65 -7.66
CA GLN A 294 -4.10 12.56 -7.01
C GLN A 294 -3.35 13.62 -6.20
N LEU A 295 -3.64 14.89 -6.49
CA LEU A 295 -3.10 16.08 -5.82
C LEU A 295 -3.71 16.26 -4.42
N ASP A 296 -3.28 17.31 -3.70
CA ASP A 296 -3.81 17.69 -2.37
C ASP A 296 -5.35 17.80 -2.43
N ASP A 297 -5.88 18.74 -3.22
CA ASP A 297 -7.32 19.01 -3.35
C ASP A 297 -8.17 17.86 -3.96
N GLY A 298 -7.57 16.72 -4.31
CA GLY A 298 -8.27 15.53 -4.80
C GLY A 298 -8.50 15.51 -6.31
N ARG A 299 -8.12 16.57 -7.04
CA ARG A 299 -8.03 16.51 -8.50
C ARG A 299 -6.91 15.56 -8.95
N VAL A 300 -7.05 14.98 -10.13
CA VAL A 300 -6.06 14.02 -10.67
C VAL A 300 -5.20 14.72 -11.71
N LEU A 301 -3.90 14.85 -11.44
CA LEU A 301 -2.90 15.24 -12.43
C LEU A 301 -2.62 14.04 -13.33
N VAL A 302 -2.78 14.22 -14.64
CA VAL A 302 -2.52 13.22 -15.69
C VAL A 302 -1.52 13.82 -16.67
N MET A 303 -0.38 13.16 -16.85
CA MET A 303 0.79 13.73 -17.53
C MET A 303 1.29 12.83 -18.66
N SER A 304 1.52 13.43 -19.83
CA SER A 304 1.95 12.73 -21.04
C SER A 304 1.02 11.55 -21.41
N GLY A 305 1.58 10.50 -22.04
CA GLY A 305 0.86 9.38 -22.64
C GLY A 305 1.41 9.08 -24.03
N ASN A 306 0.55 8.89 -25.02
CA ASN A 306 0.91 8.37 -26.34
C ASN A 306 0.83 9.43 -27.45
N LYS A 307 1.99 9.89 -27.91
CA LYS A 307 2.12 10.78 -29.09
C LYS A 307 2.03 10.01 -30.41
N ALA A 308 2.57 8.79 -30.45
CA ALA A 308 2.59 7.96 -31.64
C ALA A 308 2.81 6.48 -31.29
N TYR A 309 2.13 5.60 -32.02
CA TYR A 309 2.41 4.17 -32.07
C TYR A 309 3.68 3.89 -32.91
N PRO A 310 4.37 2.75 -32.71
CA PRO A 310 5.55 2.38 -33.50
C PRO A 310 5.27 2.32 -34.99
N ALA A 311 6.20 2.81 -35.81
CA ALA A 311 6.10 2.66 -37.26
C ALA A 311 6.33 1.20 -37.67
N ALA A 312 5.51 0.70 -38.61
CA ALA A 312 5.59 -0.68 -39.11
C ALA A 312 6.89 -1.00 -39.89
N ASP A 313 7.69 0.01 -40.24
CA ASP A 313 9.04 -0.12 -40.81
C ASP A 313 10.16 -0.09 -39.75
N GLY A 314 9.82 0.09 -38.47
CA GLY A 314 10.76 0.21 -37.36
C GLY A 314 11.53 1.53 -37.28
N SER A 315 11.15 2.55 -38.06
CA SER A 315 11.82 3.86 -38.08
C SER A 315 11.73 4.61 -36.74
N HIS A 316 10.64 4.44 -36.00
CA HIS A 316 10.48 4.87 -34.61
C HIS A 316 9.64 3.85 -33.81
N GLY A 317 9.75 3.94 -32.48
CA GLY A 317 8.95 3.17 -31.52
C GLY A 317 7.75 3.97 -31.02
N TYR A 318 7.31 3.68 -29.80
CA TYR A 318 6.34 4.52 -29.10
C TYR A 318 6.96 5.85 -28.69
N GLU A 319 6.20 6.94 -28.87
CA GLU A 319 6.61 8.30 -28.47
C GLU A 319 5.68 8.87 -27.40
N GLY A 320 6.24 9.58 -26.43
CA GLY A 320 5.48 10.38 -25.46
C GLY A 320 5.39 11.85 -25.85
N TYR A 321 4.27 12.51 -25.51
CA TYR A 321 4.03 13.95 -25.75
C TYR A 321 4.27 14.76 -24.47
N LYS A 322 4.32 16.10 -24.52
CA LYS A 322 4.65 16.91 -23.34
C LYS A 322 3.44 17.32 -22.50
N ASP A 323 2.25 17.24 -23.08
CA ASP A 323 1.05 17.85 -22.53
C ASP A 323 0.65 17.22 -21.19
N SER A 324 0.06 18.04 -20.33
CA SER A 324 -0.36 17.65 -19.00
C SER A 324 -1.73 18.25 -18.71
N TYR A 325 -2.53 17.52 -17.93
CA TYR A 325 -3.94 17.76 -17.71
C TYR A 325 -4.30 17.53 -16.25
N ILE A 326 -5.30 18.27 -15.77
CA ILE A 326 -5.94 17.98 -14.49
C ILE A 326 -7.40 17.58 -14.75
N PHE A 327 -7.79 16.41 -14.25
CA PHE A 327 -9.17 15.97 -14.14
C PHE A 327 -9.78 16.45 -12.83
N ASP A 328 -10.90 17.16 -12.92
CA ASP A 328 -11.70 17.59 -11.78
C ASP A 328 -12.82 16.57 -11.48
N PRO A 329 -12.85 15.93 -10.29
CA PRO A 329 -13.88 14.97 -9.91
C PRO A 329 -15.27 15.58 -9.61
N VAL A 330 -15.38 16.91 -9.54
CA VAL A 330 -16.65 17.62 -9.31
C VAL A 330 -17.38 17.92 -10.62
N THR A 331 -16.69 18.49 -11.61
CA THR A 331 -17.26 18.68 -12.96
C THR A 331 -17.18 17.43 -13.84
N GLU A 332 -16.29 16.50 -13.50
CA GLU A 332 -15.91 15.33 -14.30
C GLU A 332 -15.40 15.73 -15.70
N THR A 333 -14.46 16.68 -15.73
CA THR A 333 -13.84 17.21 -16.96
C THR A 333 -12.32 17.32 -16.84
N TYR A 334 -11.63 17.30 -17.99
CA TYR A 334 -10.19 17.57 -18.09
C TYR A 334 -9.93 19.05 -18.43
N SER A 335 -8.87 19.60 -17.85
CA SER A 335 -8.35 20.95 -18.12
C SER A 335 -6.84 20.87 -18.40
N LYS A 336 -6.33 21.55 -19.43
CA LYS A 336 -4.90 21.51 -19.76
C LYS A 336 -4.09 22.41 -18.82
N THR A 337 -2.95 21.93 -18.34
CA THR A 337 -1.95 22.70 -17.57
C THR A 337 -0.93 23.36 -18.52
N ASN A 338 0.24 23.76 -18.01
CA ASN A 338 1.41 23.87 -18.89
C ASN A 338 1.92 22.48 -19.29
N ASP A 339 2.77 22.46 -20.31
CA ASP A 339 3.48 21.26 -20.76
C ASP A 339 4.64 20.90 -19.80
N MET A 340 4.99 19.61 -19.76
CA MET A 340 6.24 19.08 -19.20
C MET A 340 7.46 19.58 -20.01
N ASN A 341 8.67 19.41 -19.49
CA ASN A 341 9.90 19.78 -20.21
C ASN A 341 10.26 18.76 -21.30
N ASP A 342 9.87 17.49 -21.14
CA ASP A 342 10.16 16.37 -22.04
C ASP A 342 8.90 15.51 -22.30
N GLY A 343 8.98 14.58 -23.25
CA GLY A 343 7.90 13.63 -23.54
C GLY A 343 8.05 12.34 -22.73
N HIS A 344 6.94 11.71 -22.32
CA HIS A 344 6.97 10.53 -21.45
C HIS A 344 5.84 9.51 -21.70
N TRP A 345 6.05 8.55 -22.59
CA TRP A 345 5.24 7.33 -22.67
C TRP A 345 5.65 6.42 -21.50
N TYR A 346 4.73 6.10 -20.57
CA TYR A 346 4.97 5.42 -19.28
C TYR A 346 5.90 6.14 -18.27
N PRO A 347 5.55 7.35 -17.78
CA PRO A 347 6.21 7.99 -16.64
C PRO A 347 5.62 7.51 -15.31
N SER A 348 6.46 7.29 -14.30
CA SER A 348 5.97 7.21 -12.92
C SER A 348 5.85 8.60 -12.30
N ALA A 349 4.80 8.81 -11.49
CA ALA A 349 4.57 10.02 -10.72
C ALA A 349 4.44 9.69 -9.23
N THR A 350 5.13 10.46 -8.37
CA THR A 350 5.13 10.29 -6.91
C THR A 350 4.82 11.61 -6.23
N ILE A 351 3.80 11.66 -5.38
CA ILE A 351 3.55 12.84 -4.54
C ILE A 351 4.54 12.87 -3.36
N LEU A 352 5.06 14.06 -3.07
CA LEU A 352 6.01 14.32 -1.99
C LEU A 352 5.29 14.87 -0.74
N GLY A 353 5.94 14.83 0.42
CA GLY A 353 5.34 15.34 1.67
C GLY A 353 5.01 16.84 1.65
N ASN A 354 5.61 17.63 0.76
CA ASN A 354 5.26 19.05 0.58
C ASN A 354 4.11 19.29 -0.41
N GLY A 355 3.51 18.24 -0.99
CA GLY A 355 2.43 18.32 -1.98
C GLY A 355 2.89 18.37 -3.45
N ASP A 356 4.14 18.70 -3.72
CA ASP A 356 4.71 18.66 -5.08
C ASP A 356 4.72 17.21 -5.61
N VAL A 357 4.71 17.05 -6.93
CA VAL A 357 4.76 15.74 -7.59
C VAL A 357 6.03 15.63 -8.44
N ILE A 358 6.84 14.60 -8.17
CA ILE A 358 8.05 14.31 -8.94
C ILE A 358 7.82 13.13 -9.91
N SER A 359 8.34 13.26 -11.13
CA SER A 359 8.08 12.35 -12.25
C SER A 359 9.36 11.87 -12.92
N PHE A 360 9.36 10.62 -13.40
CA PHE A 360 10.56 9.92 -13.90
C PHE A 360 10.28 8.97 -15.07
N GLY A 361 11.31 8.80 -15.91
CA GLY A 361 11.41 7.71 -16.87
C GLY A 361 10.59 7.96 -18.14
N GLY A 362 10.05 6.90 -18.73
CA GLY A 362 9.23 6.99 -19.93
C GLY A 362 10.01 7.16 -21.25
N LEU A 363 9.32 7.11 -22.39
CA LEU A 363 9.87 7.39 -23.73
C LEU A 363 9.46 8.77 -24.25
N ARG A 364 10.40 9.42 -24.93
CA ARG A 364 10.31 10.81 -25.40
C ARG A 364 9.62 10.91 -26.76
N GLU A 365 9.44 12.16 -27.20
CA GLU A 365 9.00 12.57 -28.53
C GLU A 365 9.86 12.10 -29.72
N ASP A 366 10.90 11.28 -29.47
CA ASP A 366 11.81 10.69 -30.46
C ASP A 366 12.13 9.21 -30.13
N SER A 367 11.21 8.54 -29.42
CA SER A 367 11.32 7.13 -28.96
C SER A 367 12.50 6.81 -28.02
N THR A 368 13.30 7.81 -27.59
CA THR A 368 14.42 7.58 -26.65
C THR A 368 13.98 7.73 -25.20
N GLY A 369 14.62 7.05 -24.25
CA GLY A 369 14.22 7.09 -22.83
C GLY A 369 14.60 8.40 -22.15
N SER A 370 13.67 9.00 -21.37
CA SER A 370 13.94 10.27 -20.68
C SER A 370 14.80 10.10 -19.43
N VAL A 371 15.85 10.92 -19.36
CA VAL A 371 16.77 11.03 -18.22
C VAL A 371 16.44 12.21 -17.31
N ALA A 372 15.32 12.90 -17.55
CA ALA A 372 14.84 13.98 -16.72
C ALA A 372 14.20 13.43 -15.43
N ALA A 373 14.46 14.13 -14.31
CA ALA A 373 13.51 14.21 -13.22
C ALA A 373 12.67 15.48 -13.45
N GLU A 374 11.35 15.38 -13.42
CA GLU A 374 10.45 16.53 -13.58
C GLU A 374 9.68 16.79 -12.30
N LEU A 375 9.41 18.06 -11.98
CA LEU A 375 8.69 18.44 -10.76
C LEU A 375 7.49 19.32 -11.12
N TRP A 376 6.30 18.85 -10.80
CA TRP A 376 5.10 19.67 -10.69
C TRP A 376 5.14 20.34 -9.33
N SER A 377 5.12 21.68 -9.32
CA SER A 377 4.92 22.41 -8.08
C SER A 377 3.44 22.61 -7.84
N ASP A 378 2.97 22.16 -6.67
CA ASP A 378 1.59 22.39 -6.27
C ASP A 378 1.35 23.88 -5.93
N ALA A 379 2.30 24.52 -5.25
CA ALA A 379 2.23 25.96 -4.94
C ALA A 379 2.24 26.87 -6.18
N GLU A 380 2.91 26.48 -7.27
CA GLU A 380 2.85 27.21 -8.56
C GLU A 380 1.77 26.66 -9.53
N GLN A 381 1.06 25.58 -9.16
CA GLN A 381 0.10 24.80 -9.98
C GLN A 381 0.59 24.53 -11.42
N LYS A 382 1.85 24.10 -11.56
CA LYS A 382 2.49 23.86 -12.87
C LYS A 382 3.75 22.99 -12.80
N TRP A 383 4.12 22.38 -13.94
CA TRP A 383 5.45 21.82 -14.14
C TRP A 383 6.52 22.93 -14.09
N LEU A 384 7.60 22.68 -13.35
CA LEU A 384 8.73 23.59 -13.22
C LEU A 384 9.76 23.39 -14.34
N GLU A 385 10.38 24.49 -14.76
CA GLU A 385 11.52 24.49 -15.68
C GLU A 385 12.65 23.57 -15.21
N LEU A 386 13.24 22.79 -16.12
CA LEU A 386 14.33 21.81 -15.88
C LEU A 386 15.54 22.33 -15.08
N TRP A 387 15.75 23.64 -15.00
CA TRP A 387 16.84 24.26 -14.24
C TRP A 387 16.49 24.55 -12.77
N LYS A 388 15.20 24.54 -12.39
CA LYS A 388 14.73 24.59 -11.00
C LYS A 388 14.82 23.22 -10.31
N VAL A 389 14.84 22.12 -11.08
CA VAL A 389 14.75 20.74 -10.58
C VAL A 389 16.13 20.10 -10.55
N ASN A 390 16.48 19.42 -9.45
CA ASN A 390 17.75 18.67 -9.34
C ASN A 390 17.76 17.46 -10.29
N GLN A 391 18.88 17.27 -11.00
CA GLN A 391 18.99 16.26 -12.07
C GLN A 391 20.15 15.30 -11.84
N THR A 392 19.85 14.00 -11.75
CA THR A 392 20.87 12.93 -11.79
C THR A 392 21.26 12.56 -13.22
N TRP A 393 20.43 12.93 -14.21
CA TRP A 393 20.50 12.48 -15.60
C TRP A 393 20.51 10.94 -15.75
N SER A 394 19.81 10.24 -14.86
CA SER A 394 19.66 8.78 -14.86
C SER A 394 18.34 8.36 -15.53
N TYR A 395 18.40 7.31 -16.35
CA TYR A 395 17.20 6.68 -16.91
C TYR A 395 16.74 5.57 -15.96
N TRP A 396 15.51 5.68 -15.48
CA TRP A 396 14.91 4.77 -14.50
C TRP A 396 14.08 3.64 -15.13
N GLY A 397 13.92 3.60 -16.45
CA GLY A 397 13.04 2.66 -17.16
C GLY A 397 11.67 3.28 -17.47
N LEU A 398 10.65 2.44 -17.59
CA LEU A 398 9.25 2.83 -17.78
C LEU A 398 8.44 2.36 -16.55
N TYR A 399 7.52 3.20 -16.08
CA TYR A 399 6.86 3.07 -14.76
C TYR A 399 7.77 2.55 -13.62
N PRO A 400 8.94 3.17 -13.34
CA PRO A 400 9.75 2.80 -12.18
C PRO A 400 8.96 3.00 -10.89
N SER A 401 8.81 1.97 -10.05
CA SER A 401 8.11 2.14 -8.77
C SER A 401 9.00 2.88 -7.78
N MET A 402 8.73 4.18 -7.60
CA MET A 402 9.49 5.14 -6.78
C MET A 402 8.68 5.49 -5.53
N ILE A 403 8.83 4.72 -4.45
CA ILE A 403 8.02 4.85 -3.23
C ILE A 403 8.60 5.96 -2.33
N LEU A 404 7.78 6.91 -1.88
CA LEU A 404 8.22 7.93 -0.92
C LEU A 404 8.48 7.32 0.47
N MET A 405 9.69 7.55 0.98
CA MET A 405 10.14 7.16 2.32
C MET A 405 9.82 8.26 3.35
N GLN A 406 9.70 7.91 4.63
CA GLN A 406 9.33 8.86 5.70
C GLN A 406 10.35 10.00 5.91
N ASP A 407 11.57 9.88 5.37
CA ASP A 407 12.60 10.92 5.41
C ASP A 407 12.57 11.87 4.20
N GLY A 408 11.67 11.65 3.25
CA GLY A 408 11.54 12.41 2.02
C GLY A 408 12.37 11.88 0.84
N ARG A 409 13.20 10.84 1.02
CA ARG A 409 13.89 10.17 -0.10
C ARG A 409 12.91 9.24 -0.83
N LEU A 410 13.28 8.80 -2.03
CA LEU A 410 12.49 7.85 -2.82
C LEU A 410 13.19 6.49 -2.89
N PHE A 411 12.48 5.42 -2.56
CA PHE A 411 12.95 4.05 -2.78
C PHE A 411 12.48 3.53 -4.15
N TYR A 412 13.43 3.32 -5.06
CA TYR A 412 13.21 2.54 -6.28
C TYR A 412 13.21 1.05 -5.92
N SER A 413 12.04 0.42 -5.95
CA SER A 413 11.86 -0.96 -5.50
C SER A 413 12.51 -2.02 -6.42
N GLY A 414 12.73 -1.66 -7.69
CA GLY A 414 13.11 -2.59 -8.76
C GLY A 414 11.93 -3.05 -9.63
N SER A 415 10.69 -2.85 -9.19
CA SER A 415 9.51 -3.04 -10.04
C SER A 415 9.45 -1.97 -11.13
N HIS A 416 9.23 -2.41 -12.36
CA HIS A 416 9.21 -1.60 -13.57
C HIS A 416 8.42 -2.33 -14.68
N VAL A 417 8.23 -1.65 -15.81
CA VAL A 417 7.46 -2.13 -16.95
C VAL A 417 8.33 -2.01 -18.21
N PHE A 418 8.46 -3.07 -18.99
CA PHE A 418 9.27 -3.22 -20.21
C PHE A 418 10.77 -2.89 -20.09
N GLY A 419 11.60 -3.93 -20.08
CA GLY A 419 12.97 -3.87 -20.59
C GLY A 419 14.06 -4.15 -19.54
N ASN A 420 15.02 -4.99 -19.91
CA ASN A 420 15.92 -5.62 -18.94
C ASN A 420 17.25 -4.88 -18.72
N ASN A 421 18.07 -5.44 -17.83
CA ASN A 421 19.40 -4.95 -17.41
C ASN A 421 19.31 -3.73 -16.48
N ILE A 422 18.48 -3.83 -15.42
CA ILE A 422 18.49 -2.84 -14.33
C ILE A 422 19.94 -2.75 -13.80
N PRO A 423 20.58 -1.56 -13.81
CA PRO A 423 21.99 -1.44 -13.48
C PRO A 423 22.25 -1.66 -11.99
N GLY A 424 23.45 -2.14 -11.66
CA GLY A 424 23.88 -2.36 -10.28
C GLY A 424 23.07 -3.44 -9.57
N THR A 425 22.47 -3.12 -8.43
CA THR A 425 21.78 -4.07 -7.54
C THR A 425 20.33 -4.38 -7.92
N GLY A 426 19.71 -3.58 -8.79
CA GLY A 426 18.29 -3.71 -9.16
C GLY A 426 17.34 -2.81 -8.39
N SER A 427 17.74 -2.34 -7.20
CA SER A 427 16.99 -1.41 -6.34
C SER A 427 17.90 -0.32 -5.77
N ALA A 428 17.34 0.85 -5.42
CA ALA A 428 18.11 2.00 -4.96
C ALA A 428 17.30 2.98 -4.11
N ILE A 429 17.97 3.77 -3.26
CA ILE A 429 17.44 4.99 -2.66
C ILE A 429 17.89 6.18 -3.52
N TYR A 430 16.96 7.02 -3.95
CA TYR A 430 17.21 8.30 -4.61
C TYR A 430 16.94 9.46 -3.67
N ASP A 431 17.98 10.23 -3.38
CA ASP A 431 17.89 11.52 -2.70
C ASP A 431 17.90 12.63 -3.76
N TYR A 432 16.76 13.28 -3.98
CA TYR A 432 16.63 14.40 -4.92
C TYR A 432 17.16 15.73 -4.35
N GLY A 433 17.33 15.86 -3.03
CA GLY A 433 17.88 17.05 -2.37
C GLY A 433 19.41 17.10 -2.52
N ALA A 434 20.09 16.04 -2.10
CA ALA A 434 21.52 15.84 -2.32
C ALA A 434 21.86 15.48 -3.78
N ASN A 435 20.85 15.09 -4.57
CA ASN A 435 20.96 14.68 -5.97
C ASN A 435 21.87 13.45 -6.16
N THR A 436 21.65 12.41 -5.34
CA THR A 436 22.46 11.16 -5.31
C THR A 436 21.60 9.91 -5.33
N ILE A 437 22.15 8.82 -5.87
CA ILE A 437 21.51 7.50 -5.94
C ILE A 437 22.39 6.50 -5.18
N THR A 438 21.86 5.81 -4.18
CA THR A 438 22.56 4.78 -3.42
C THR A 438 21.96 3.40 -3.70
N GLN A 439 22.82 2.47 -4.13
CA GLN A 439 22.43 1.11 -4.51
C GLN A 439 22.04 0.26 -3.29
N VAL A 440 20.86 -0.36 -3.34
CA VAL A 440 20.30 -1.22 -2.29
C VAL A 440 20.37 -2.70 -2.73
N PRO A 441 21.07 -3.58 -1.99
CA PRO A 441 21.28 -4.98 -2.37
C PRO A 441 20.11 -5.92 -2.00
N GLY A 442 20.22 -7.18 -2.42
CA GLY A 442 19.39 -8.30 -1.96
C GLY A 442 18.35 -8.80 -2.97
N LEU A 443 17.84 -7.94 -3.86
CA LEU A 443 16.73 -8.23 -4.77
C LEU A 443 16.97 -9.51 -5.59
N GLN A 444 16.09 -10.50 -5.44
CA GLN A 444 16.19 -11.76 -6.16
C GLN A 444 15.85 -11.58 -7.63
N ARG A 445 16.65 -12.25 -8.50
CA ARG A 445 16.47 -12.31 -9.96
C ARG A 445 16.07 -10.94 -10.54
N LYS A 446 16.84 -9.87 -10.24
CA LYS A 446 16.52 -8.48 -10.59
C LYS A 446 16.11 -8.26 -12.07
N ASP A 447 16.65 -9.05 -12.99
CA ASP A 447 16.35 -8.99 -14.43
C ASP A 447 15.09 -9.83 -14.80
N GLU A 448 14.28 -10.19 -13.81
CA GLU A 448 12.97 -10.85 -13.90
C GLU A 448 11.91 -10.13 -13.03
N ARG A 449 12.07 -8.81 -12.88
CA ARG A 449 11.13 -7.89 -12.19
C ARG A 449 10.40 -6.95 -13.17
N ASP A 450 10.34 -7.35 -14.45
CA ASP A 450 9.47 -6.71 -15.44
C ASP A 450 8.03 -7.17 -15.15
N GLN A 451 7.09 -6.21 -15.08
CA GLN A 451 5.68 -6.43 -14.71
C GLN A 451 5.50 -7.08 -13.31
N SER A 452 6.41 -6.85 -12.37
CA SER A 452 6.18 -7.12 -10.93
C SER A 452 5.45 -5.95 -10.28
N ALA A 453 4.69 -6.23 -9.22
CA ALA A 453 4.18 -5.20 -8.33
C ALA A 453 5.14 -4.92 -7.17
N SER A 454 5.01 -3.74 -6.57
CA SER A 454 5.56 -3.47 -5.24
C SER A 454 4.65 -2.55 -4.44
N VAL A 455 4.60 -2.76 -3.13
CA VAL A 455 3.70 -2.08 -2.20
C VAL A 455 4.43 -1.71 -0.91
N LEU A 456 4.19 -0.50 -0.41
CA LEU A 456 4.55 -0.10 0.96
C LEU A 456 3.58 -0.82 1.92
N LEU A 457 4.10 -1.76 2.69
CA LEU A 457 3.29 -2.63 3.55
C LEU A 457 2.58 -1.83 4.66
N PRO A 458 1.37 -2.25 5.07
CA PRO A 458 0.67 -1.65 6.19
C PRO A 458 1.31 -2.11 7.53
N PRO A 459 1.43 -1.22 8.53
CA PRO A 459 1.26 0.22 8.43
C PRO A 459 2.49 0.87 7.77
N ALA A 460 2.29 1.96 7.03
CA ALA A 460 3.37 2.72 6.39
C ALA A 460 4.45 3.17 7.40
N GLN A 461 4.06 3.32 8.68
CA GLN A 461 4.94 3.56 9.83
C GLN A 461 6.11 2.57 9.90
N ASP A 462 5.92 1.31 9.49
CA ASP A 462 6.96 0.27 9.53
C ASP A 462 8.00 0.41 8.40
N GLN A 463 7.72 1.17 7.34
CA GLN A 463 8.63 1.43 6.21
C GLN A 463 9.16 0.16 5.54
N LYS A 464 8.34 -0.90 5.52
CA LYS A 464 8.66 -2.16 4.83
C LYS A 464 8.04 -2.18 3.44
N VAL A 465 8.78 -2.64 2.43
CA VAL A 465 8.29 -2.77 1.05
C VAL A 465 8.33 -4.23 0.63
N LEU A 466 7.21 -4.72 0.07
CA LEU A 466 7.11 -6.03 -0.58
C LEU A 466 7.16 -5.82 -2.09
N THR A 467 8.07 -6.49 -2.77
CA THR A 467 8.13 -6.63 -4.24
C THR A 467 7.76 -8.05 -4.62
N LEU A 468 6.84 -8.23 -5.57
CA LEU A 468 6.15 -9.51 -5.78
C LEU A 468 5.93 -9.87 -7.27
N GLY A 469 6.27 -11.12 -7.61
CA GLY A 469 6.07 -11.71 -8.93
C GLY A 469 6.94 -11.11 -10.02
N GLY A 470 6.41 -11.10 -11.25
CA GLY A 470 7.06 -10.59 -12.44
C GLY A 470 7.77 -11.66 -13.28
N GLY A 471 8.39 -11.20 -14.36
CA GLY A 471 9.20 -12.03 -15.25
C GLY A 471 10.07 -11.18 -16.16
N ASN A 472 10.30 -11.65 -17.39
CA ASN A 472 11.24 -11.03 -18.33
C ASN A 472 10.64 -11.02 -19.74
N ILE A 473 10.21 -9.86 -20.24
CA ILE A 473 9.42 -9.80 -21.48
C ILE A 473 10.22 -10.04 -22.77
N GLU A 474 11.53 -9.81 -22.74
CA GLU A 474 12.42 -9.97 -23.90
C GLU A 474 12.73 -11.44 -24.20
N SER A 475 12.88 -12.27 -23.15
CA SER A 475 13.16 -13.70 -23.26
C SER A 475 11.94 -14.59 -23.02
N ASN A 476 10.87 -14.04 -22.41
CA ASN A 476 9.57 -14.66 -22.12
C ASN A 476 9.64 -16.10 -21.55
N PRO A 477 10.37 -16.33 -20.44
CA PRO A 477 10.24 -17.56 -19.66
C PRO A 477 8.92 -17.55 -18.87
N GLU A 478 8.60 -18.70 -18.25
CA GLU A 478 7.57 -18.77 -17.20
C GLU A 478 7.84 -17.73 -16.12
N ALA A 479 6.83 -16.89 -15.82
CA ALA A 479 6.86 -15.89 -14.77
C ALA A 479 7.14 -16.54 -13.41
N ASN A 480 7.85 -15.81 -12.54
CA ASN A 480 8.29 -16.35 -11.26
C ASN A 480 7.28 -16.05 -10.14
N ARG A 481 7.33 -16.84 -9.06
CA ARG A 481 6.53 -16.64 -7.84
C ARG A 481 7.33 -16.03 -6.68
N LEU A 482 8.42 -15.32 -6.96
CA LEU A 482 9.30 -14.79 -5.91
C LEU A 482 8.75 -13.49 -5.34
N THR A 483 8.89 -13.34 -4.04
CA THR A 483 8.71 -12.07 -3.33
C THR A 483 9.99 -11.70 -2.62
N ASP A 484 10.31 -10.42 -2.58
CA ASP A 484 11.36 -9.87 -1.71
C ASP A 484 10.75 -8.82 -0.78
N VAL A 485 11.09 -8.88 0.50
CA VAL A 485 10.73 -7.90 1.52
C VAL A 485 11.98 -7.12 1.91
N ILE A 486 11.87 -5.80 2.03
CA ILE A 486 12.92 -4.95 2.60
C ILE A 486 12.36 -4.15 3.76
N ASP A 487 13.12 -4.11 4.86
CA ASP A 487 12.93 -3.14 5.93
C ASP A 487 13.83 -1.93 5.63
N LEU A 488 13.24 -0.78 5.33
CA LEU A 488 14.00 0.42 5.00
C LEU A 488 14.53 1.14 6.26
N LYS A 489 13.96 0.92 7.46
CA LYS A 489 14.46 1.50 8.72
C LYS A 489 15.78 0.86 9.19
N ALA A 490 16.17 -0.29 8.64
CA ALA A 490 17.43 -0.96 8.97
C ALA A 490 18.66 -0.08 8.63
N ALA A 491 19.68 -0.09 9.50
CA ALA A 491 20.90 0.71 9.34
C ALA A 491 21.60 0.54 7.97
N ASN A 492 21.50 -0.66 7.40
CA ASN A 492 21.89 -0.98 6.03
C ASN A 492 20.73 -1.74 5.35
N PRO A 493 19.82 -1.05 4.65
CA PRO A 493 18.66 -1.70 4.02
C PRO A 493 19.10 -2.70 2.95
N ALA A 494 18.52 -3.91 3.01
CA ALA A 494 18.71 -4.96 2.02
C ALA A 494 17.44 -5.79 1.89
N TYR A 495 17.12 -6.21 0.68
CA TYR A 495 16.05 -7.17 0.44
C TYR A 495 16.39 -8.56 1.00
N VAL A 496 15.39 -9.20 1.59
CA VAL A 496 15.38 -10.61 1.98
C VAL A 496 14.22 -11.33 1.30
N ALA A 497 14.37 -12.63 1.06
CA ALA A 497 13.32 -13.45 0.45
C ALA A 497 12.05 -13.49 1.33
N GLY A 498 10.91 -13.11 0.76
CA GLY A 498 9.60 -13.29 1.39
C GLY A 498 8.99 -14.69 1.11
N PRO A 499 7.77 -14.95 1.61
CA PRO A 499 7.02 -16.15 1.26
C PRO A 499 6.66 -16.13 -0.24
N PRO A 500 7.07 -17.12 -1.04
CA PRO A 500 6.80 -17.11 -2.47
C PRO A 500 5.29 -17.26 -2.74
N ILE A 501 4.76 -16.46 -3.67
CA ILE A 501 3.33 -16.36 -4.03
C ILE A 501 2.71 -17.75 -4.19
N PRO A 502 1.50 -18.01 -3.66
CA PRO A 502 0.80 -19.28 -3.82
C PRO A 502 0.70 -19.74 -5.29
N GLN A 503 0.70 -21.06 -5.48
CA GLN A 503 0.48 -21.67 -6.78
C GLN A 503 -0.98 -22.08 -6.90
N GLY A 504 -1.65 -21.57 -7.92
CA GLY A 504 -3.06 -21.82 -8.16
C GLY A 504 -3.31 -22.45 -9.52
N THR A 505 -4.24 -21.84 -10.26
CA THR A 505 -4.75 -22.38 -11.52
C THR A 505 -4.41 -21.46 -12.70
N VAL A 506 -3.89 -22.05 -13.79
CA VAL A 506 -3.54 -21.40 -15.06
C VAL A 506 -4.32 -22.06 -16.21
N ASP A 507 -4.84 -21.31 -17.18
CA ASP A 507 -5.35 -21.90 -18.44
C ASP A 507 -4.27 -21.86 -19.52
N LEU A 508 -4.03 -22.98 -20.20
CA LEU A 508 -3.01 -23.12 -21.25
C LEU A 508 -3.62 -23.17 -22.66
N GLY A 509 -4.78 -22.54 -22.85
CA GLY A 509 -5.60 -22.59 -24.06
C GLY A 509 -6.23 -23.95 -24.33
N ASN A 510 -6.23 -24.84 -23.33
CA ASN A 510 -6.86 -26.17 -23.40
C ASN A 510 -7.67 -26.52 -22.13
N GLY A 511 -7.96 -25.53 -21.29
CA GLY A 511 -8.62 -25.70 -20.01
C GLY A 511 -7.65 -25.53 -18.84
N LYS A 512 -8.18 -24.91 -17.78
CA LYS A 512 -7.56 -24.65 -16.49
C LYS A 512 -6.87 -25.89 -15.88
N VAL A 513 -5.60 -25.74 -15.50
CA VAL A 513 -4.74 -26.74 -14.83
C VAL A 513 -3.99 -26.11 -13.65
N ALA A 514 -3.53 -26.92 -12.70
CA ALA A 514 -2.72 -26.44 -11.58
C ALA A 514 -1.31 -26.02 -12.03
N GLN A 515 -0.81 -24.92 -11.46
CA GLN A 515 0.59 -24.52 -11.56
C GLN A 515 1.51 -25.49 -10.81
N THR A 516 2.79 -25.53 -11.20
CA THR A 516 3.77 -26.50 -10.70
C THR A 516 5.17 -25.89 -10.52
N GLY A 517 5.95 -26.44 -9.57
CA GLY A 517 7.36 -26.09 -9.38
C GLY A 517 7.59 -24.62 -9.03
N ASN A 518 8.15 -23.86 -9.97
CA ASN A 518 8.50 -22.44 -9.80
C ASN A 518 7.57 -21.47 -10.56
N GLN A 519 6.57 -21.99 -11.28
CA GLN A 519 5.58 -21.20 -12.02
C GLN A 519 4.87 -20.21 -11.08
N GLY A 520 4.82 -18.95 -11.47
CA GLY A 520 4.16 -17.87 -10.76
C GLY A 520 3.37 -16.97 -11.71
N LYS A 521 3.49 -15.66 -11.53
CA LYS A 521 2.72 -14.68 -12.31
C LYS A 521 3.42 -13.33 -12.44
N MET A 522 3.24 -12.74 -13.61
CA MET A 522 3.50 -11.33 -13.94
C MET A 522 2.17 -10.59 -14.13
N TYR A 523 2.18 -9.25 -14.15
CA TYR A 523 0.97 -8.39 -14.14
C TYR A 523 0.14 -8.46 -12.84
N VAL A 524 0.79 -8.75 -11.72
CA VAL A 524 0.11 -8.93 -10.43
C VAL A 524 -0.37 -7.58 -9.88
N SER A 525 -1.61 -7.51 -9.40
CA SER A 525 -2.07 -6.33 -8.62
C SER A 525 -1.93 -6.59 -7.12
N ALA A 526 -1.40 -5.60 -6.39
CA ALA A 526 -1.30 -5.60 -4.93
C ALA A 526 -2.14 -4.44 -4.35
N VAL A 527 -3.10 -4.76 -3.48
CA VAL A 527 -4.09 -3.81 -2.95
C VAL A 527 -4.11 -3.84 -1.44
N LEU A 528 -3.85 -2.69 -0.80
CA LEU A 528 -3.98 -2.52 0.65
C LEU A 528 -5.44 -2.70 1.11
N LEU A 529 -5.63 -3.43 2.22
CA LEU A 529 -6.92 -3.69 2.85
C LEU A 529 -7.04 -3.03 4.24
N PRO A 530 -8.24 -2.55 4.65
CA PRO A 530 -8.50 -1.98 5.98
C PRO A 530 -8.09 -2.86 7.18
N ASP A 531 -8.17 -4.19 7.06
CA ASP A 531 -7.79 -5.06 8.17
C ASP A 531 -6.26 -5.16 8.41
N GLY A 532 -5.46 -4.45 7.60
CA GLY A 532 -3.99 -4.37 7.71
C GLY A 532 -3.26 -5.42 6.86
N LYS A 533 -3.87 -5.89 5.77
CA LYS A 533 -3.31 -6.91 4.87
C LYS A 533 -3.23 -6.41 3.42
N VAL A 534 -2.64 -7.22 2.54
CA VAL A 534 -2.55 -6.92 1.10
C VAL A 534 -3.24 -8.02 0.31
N LEU A 535 -4.22 -7.68 -0.52
CA LEU A 535 -4.75 -8.60 -1.54
C LEU A 535 -3.79 -8.64 -2.74
N GLU A 536 -3.41 -9.83 -3.12
CA GLU A 536 -2.62 -10.17 -4.30
C GLU A 536 -3.56 -10.85 -5.30
N THR A 537 -3.71 -10.33 -6.51
CA THR A 537 -4.67 -10.88 -7.49
C THR A 537 -4.27 -10.70 -8.95
N GLY A 538 -4.87 -11.56 -9.79
CA GLY A 538 -4.72 -11.58 -11.24
C GLY A 538 -3.37 -12.14 -11.69
N GLY A 539 -2.92 -11.69 -12.86
CA GLY A 539 -1.65 -12.03 -13.47
C GLY A 539 -1.71 -13.15 -14.53
N ALA A 540 -0.56 -13.39 -15.17
CA ALA A 540 -0.38 -14.40 -16.19
C ALA A 540 0.99 -15.08 -16.07
N LEU A 541 1.10 -16.31 -16.56
CA LEU A 541 2.34 -17.10 -16.51
C LEU A 541 3.34 -16.69 -17.61
N HIS A 542 2.87 -16.12 -18.73
CA HIS A 542 3.71 -15.60 -19.81
C HIS A 542 3.25 -14.20 -20.25
N ASN A 543 4.08 -13.53 -21.05
CA ASN A 543 3.76 -12.21 -21.60
C ASN A 543 2.43 -12.24 -22.40
N ARG A 544 1.40 -11.57 -21.88
CA ARG A 544 0.02 -11.50 -22.42
C ARG A 544 -0.63 -12.87 -22.72
N ALA A 545 -0.17 -13.96 -22.09
CA ALA A 545 -0.62 -15.33 -22.37
C ALA A 545 -0.56 -16.24 -21.12
N ASP A 546 -1.31 -17.34 -21.14
CA ASP A 546 -1.48 -18.30 -20.04
C ASP A 546 -1.95 -17.62 -18.72
N PRO A 547 -3.21 -17.13 -18.62
CA PRO A 547 -3.72 -16.37 -17.49
C PRO A 547 -3.83 -17.20 -16.20
N VAL A 548 -3.57 -16.56 -15.05
CA VAL A 548 -3.55 -17.16 -13.71
C VAL A 548 -4.67 -16.56 -12.87
N PHE A 549 -5.52 -17.41 -12.30
CA PHE A 549 -6.73 -17.00 -11.57
C PHE A 549 -6.56 -16.95 -10.05
N GLU A 550 -5.38 -17.30 -9.56
CA GLU A 550 -5.11 -17.34 -8.11
C GLU A 550 -5.23 -15.95 -7.49
N THR A 551 -5.90 -15.88 -6.34
CA THR A 551 -5.97 -14.69 -5.49
C THR A 551 -5.49 -15.10 -4.09
N SER A 552 -4.66 -14.29 -3.46
CA SER A 552 -4.14 -14.56 -2.12
C SER A 552 -4.11 -13.30 -1.26
N ILE A 553 -4.15 -13.47 0.06
CA ILE A 553 -3.98 -12.37 1.02
C ILE A 553 -2.62 -12.54 1.70
N TYR A 554 -1.76 -11.54 1.58
CA TYR A 554 -0.51 -11.44 2.33
C TYR A 554 -0.76 -10.74 3.68
N ASP A 555 -0.33 -11.37 4.77
CA ASP A 555 -0.32 -10.80 6.11
C ASP A 555 1.11 -10.35 6.48
N PRO A 556 1.37 -9.03 6.62
CA PRO A 556 2.67 -8.50 7.01
C PRO A 556 3.11 -8.88 8.42
N ALA A 557 2.18 -9.16 9.33
CA ALA A 557 2.50 -9.48 10.72
C ALA A 557 3.05 -10.91 10.86
N THR A 558 2.58 -11.84 10.04
CA THR A 558 3.02 -13.25 10.02
C THR A 558 4.01 -13.57 8.90
N ASN A 559 4.13 -12.69 7.88
CA ASN A 559 4.95 -12.87 6.69
C ASN A 559 4.56 -14.17 5.93
N THR A 560 3.26 -14.36 5.72
CA THR A 560 2.67 -15.50 4.99
C THR A 560 1.60 -15.05 3.99
N PHE A 561 1.30 -15.91 3.02
CA PHE A 561 0.17 -15.77 2.11
C PHE A 561 -0.88 -16.85 2.39
N ASP A 562 -2.13 -16.43 2.54
CA ASP A 562 -3.30 -17.32 2.57
C ASP A 562 -4.02 -17.27 1.21
N PRO A 563 -4.17 -18.40 0.49
CA PRO A 563 -5.04 -18.50 -0.68
C PRO A 563 -6.49 -18.12 -0.33
N VAL A 564 -7.19 -17.45 -1.25
CA VAL A 564 -8.59 -17.06 -1.09
C VAL A 564 -9.38 -17.34 -2.39
N ALA A 565 -10.64 -16.91 -2.47
CA ALA A 565 -11.46 -17.15 -3.65
C ALA A 565 -10.81 -16.52 -4.90
N THR A 566 -10.74 -17.28 -6.00
CA THR A 566 -10.14 -16.86 -7.28
C THR A 566 -11.03 -15.86 -8.02
N ASP A 567 -10.46 -14.81 -8.63
CA ASP A 567 -11.20 -14.00 -9.61
C ASP A 567 -11.66 -14.93 -10.76
N PRO A 568 -12.95 -14.98 -11.11
CA PRO A 568 -13.42 -15.78 -12.25
C PRO A 568 -12.86 -15.30 -13.59
N GLU A 569 -12.54 -14.00 -13.68
CA GLU A 569 -12.13 -13.31 -14.91
C GLU A 569 -10.61 -13.35 -15.18
N GLU A 570 -10.25 -13.24 -16.46
CA GLU A 570 -8.85 -13.11 -16.89
C GLU A 570 -8.35 -11.67 -16.66
N ARG A 571 -7.24 -11.53 -15.92
CA ARG A 571 -6.66 -10.28 -15.42
C ARG A 571 -5.15 -10.21 -15.65
N GLY A 572 -4.72 -10.23 -16.91
CA GLY A 572 -3.31 -10.12 -17.28
C GLY A 572 -2.86 -8.66 -17.45
N TYR A 573 -2.18 -8.39 -18.56
CA TYR A 573 -1.64 -7.07 -18.89
C TYR A 573 -2.74 -6.03 -19.07
N HIS A 574 -2.46 -4.76 -18.72
CA HIS A 574 -3.44 -3.67 -18.65
C HIS A 574 -4.62 -3.88 -17.67
N SER A 575 -4.66 -4.96 -16.89
CA SER A 575 -5.61 -5.08 -15.78
C SER A 575 -5.26 -4.11 -14.63
N SER A 576 -6.23 -3.88 -13.74
CA SER A 576 -6.02 -3.14 -12.50
C SER A 576 -6.92 -3.69 -11.39
N ALA A 577 -6.44 -3.66 -10.15
CA ALA A 577 -7.22 -3.93 -8.93
C ALA A 577 -7.05 -2.78 -7.93
N PHE A 578 -8.11 -2.40 -7.21
CA PHE A 578 -8.06 -1.31 -6.24
C PHE A 578 -9.18 -1.39 -5.18
N LEU A 579 -8.91 -0.83 -3.99
CA LEU A 579 -9.85 -0.76 -2.87
C LEU A 579 -10.95 0.28 -3.12
N LEU A 580 -12.20 -0.08 -2.83
CA LEU A 580 -13.35 0.82 -2.82
C LEU A 580 -13.63 1.34 -1.39
N PRO A 581 -14.26 2.53 -1.22
CA PRO A 581 -14.62 3.07 0.09
C PRO A 581 -15.54 2.19 0.95
N ASP A 582 -16.21 1.20 0.36
CA ASP A 582 -17.00 0.22 1.10
C ASP A 582 -16.19 -1.02 1.52
N GLY A 583 -14.86 -1.02 1.39
CA GLY A 583 -13.98 -2.10 1.81
C GLY A 583 -13.96 -3.33 0.89
N ARG A 584 -14.61 -3.27 -0.28
CA ARG A 584 -14.47 -4.27 -1.35
C ARG A 584 -13.32 -3.91 -2.29
N VAL A 585 -12.83 -4.87 -3.07
CA VAL A 585 -11.83 -4.62 -4.12
C VAL A 585 -12.49 -4.80 -5.48
N MET A 586 -12.18 -3.92 -6.43
CA MET A 586 -12.68 -3.99 -7.81
C MET A 586 -11.54 -4.34 -8.76
N THR A 587 -11.76 -5.31 -9.67
CA THR A 587 -10.84 -5.63 -10.78
C THR A 587 -11.48 -5.28 -12.13
N THR A 588 -10.68 -4.76 -13.06
CA THR A 588 -11.15 -4.35 -14.39
C THR A 588 -10.01 -4.37 -15.41
N GLY A 589 -10.35 -4.64 -16.67
CA GLY A 589 -9.41 -4.69 -17.80
C GLY A 589 -8.65 -6.01 -17.94
N ASP A 590 -8.31 -6.32 -19.19
CA ASP A 590 -7.21 -7.18 -19.62
C ASP A 590 -6.95 -6.93 -21.12
N ASN A 591 -5.69 -7.09 -21.55
CA ASN A 591 -5.26 -6.91 -22.93
C ASN A 591 -4.31 -8.05 -23.35
N PRO A 592 -4.84 -9.16 -23.90
CA PRO A 592 -4.06 -10.32 -24.31
C PRO A 592 -3.34 -10.10 -25.66
N GLY A 593 -3.25 -8.86 -26.16
CA GLY A 593 -2.48 -8.48 -27.35
C GLY A 593 -3.00 -9.00 -28.70
N ASN A 594 -4.01 -9.88 -28.71
CA ASN A 594 -4.59 -10.50 -29.89
C ASN A 594 -5.67 -9.63 -30.60
N GLY A 595 -5.92 -8.42 -30.08
CA GLY A 595 -6.94 -7.47 -30.55
C GLY A 595 -8.24 -7.43 -29.72
N THR A 596 -8.45 -8.34 -28.76
CA THR A 596 -9.58 -8.27 -27.82
C THR A 596 -9.30 -7.37 -26.61
N TRP A 597 -10.23 -7.33 -25.67
CA TRP A 597 -10.12 -6.65 -24.38
C TRP A 597 -11.13 -7.23 -23.40
N ASN A 598 -10.77 -7.45 -22.13
CA ASN A 598 -11.75 -7.84 -21.11
C ASN A 598 -12.47 -6.60 -20.56
N HIS A 599 -13.76 -6.46 -20.90
CA HIS A 599 -14.63 -5.38 -20.43
C HIS A 599 -15.41 -5.75 -19.16
N ASP A 600 -15.37 -7.01 -18.73
CA ASP A 600 -16.06 -7.49 -17.53
C ASP A 600 -15.31 -7.07 -16.27
N VAL A 601 -16.06 -6.81 -15.19
CA VAL A 601 -15.58 -6.21 -13.94
C VAL A 601 -15.95 -7.11 -12.79
N SER A 602 -14.98 -7.51 -11.97
CA SER A 602 -15.21 -8.35 -10.80
C SER A 602 -15.12 -7.52 -9.52
N ILE A 603 -15.97 -7.80 -8.54
CA ILE A 603 -15.90 -7.22 -7.20
C ILE A 603 -15.62 -8.33 -6.18
N TYR A 604 -14.47 -8.25 -5.51
CA TYR A 604 -14.15 -9.11 -4.37
C TYR A 604 -14.80 -8.57 -3.10
N THR A 605 -15.47 -9.44 -2.37
CA THR A 605 -15.95 -9.24 -1.00
C THR A 605 -15.03 -10.03 -0.06
N PRO A 606 -14.07 -9.39 0.63
CA PRO A 606 -13.13 -10.08 1.51
C PRO A 606 -13.80 -10.72 2.74
N PRO A 607 -13.18 -11.72 3.39
CA PRO A 607 -13.70 -12.40 4.57
C PRO A 607 -14.20 -11.46 5.69
N TYR A 608 -13.53 -10.32 5.89
CA TYR A 608 -13.92 -9.36 6.92
C TYR A 608 -15.30 -8.74 6.72
N LEU A 609 -15.84 -8.70 5.49
CA LEU A 609 -17.21 -8.20 5.23
C LEU A 609 -18.30 -9.24 5.54
N LEU A 610 -17.90 -10.47 5.88
CA LEU A 610 -18.79 -11.59 6.19
C LEU A 610 -18.78 -11.95 7.69
N LYS A 611 -17.95 -11.27 8.48
CA LYS A 611 -17.79 -11.39 9.94
C LYS A 611 -18.85 -10.62 10.74
N GLY A 612 -20.11 -10.62 10.29
CA GLY A 612 -21.22 -9.96 10.98
C GLY A 612 -21.39 -8.46 10.65
N PRO A 613 -22.08 -7.68 11.51
CA PRO A 613 -22.39 -6.27 11.24
C PRO A 613 -21.16 -5.37 11.39
N ARG A 614 -20.89 -4.52 10.41
CA ARG A 614 -19.75 -3.58 10.40
C ARG A 614 -19.89 -2.45 11.43
N PRO A 615 -18.80 -1.91 12.01
CA PRO A 615 -18.82 -0.65 12.74
C PRO A 615 -19.22 0.52 11.84
N LYS A 616 -19.74 1.59 12.43
CA LYS A 616 -20.10 2.82 11.72
C LYS A 616 -19.50 4.05 12.39
N ILE A 617 -18.74 4.83 11.62
CA ILE A 617 -18.44 6.23 11.93
C ILE A 617 -19.77 7.01 11.83
N THR A 618 -20.21 7.61 12.93
CA THR A 618 -21.47 8.37 13.03
C THR A 618 -21.25 9.88 13.01
N SER A 619 -20.05 10.33 13.35
CA SER A 619 -19.60 11.72 13.21
C SER A 619 -18.09 11.77 13.01
N VAL A 620 -17.63 12.75 12.24
CA VAL A 620 -16.24 13.24 12.19
C VAL A 620 -16.36 14.76 12.43
N ILE A 621 -15.64 15.33 13.40
CA ILE A 621 -15.88 16.73 13.80
C ILE A 621 -15.44 17.72 12.70
N ASP A 622 -14.25 17.51 12.16
CA ASP A 622 -13.77 18.18 10.94
C ASP A 622 -13.33 17.12 9.92
N LYS A 623 -13.35 17.47 8.63
CA LYS A 623 -12.80 16.67 7.53
C LYS A 623 -11.49 17.26 6.99
N GLU A 624 -11.19 18.51 7.34
CA GLU A 624 -9.92 19.19 7.06
C GLU A 624 -8.96 18.94 8.23
N TRP A 625 -7.97 18.08 8.03
CA TRP A 625 -7.09 17.55 9.07
C TRP A 625 -5.67 18.11 8.95
N VAL A 626 -5.04 18.33 10.11
CA VAL A 626 -3.73 18.97 10.25
C VAL A 626 -2.70 17.97 10.80
N TYR A 627 -1.47 18.00 10.29
CA TYR A 627 -0.39 17.13 10.77
C TYR A 627 -0.03 17.39 12.24
N GLY A 628 0.14 16.32 13.02
CA GLY A 628 0.49 16.36 14.44
C GLY A 628 -0.68 16.60 15.40
N ASP A 629 -1.89 16.85 14.88
CA ASP A 629 -3.10 17.19 15.63
C ASP A 629 -3.95 15.95 16.01
N THR A 630 -4.87 16.12 16.97
CA THR A 630 -5.80 15.07 17.42
C THR A 630 -7.20 15.27 16.86
N GLN A 631 -7.63 14.35 16.00
CA GLN A 631 -8.89 14.44 15.26
C GLN A 631 -9.93 13.49 15.84
N ARG A 632 -11.09 14.02 16.26
CA ARG A 632 -12.12 13.25 16.98
C ARG A 632 -13.23 12.75 16.06
N ILE A 633 -13.53 11.46 16.17
CA ILE A 633 -14.71 10.81 15.58
C ILE A 633 -15.65 10.27 16.65
N THR A 634 -16.89 9.98 16.26
CA THR A 634 -17.83 9.20 17.08
C THR A 634 -18.22 7.93 16.30
N VAL A 635 -18.20 6.78 16.96
CA VAL A 635 -18.54 5.46 16.38
C VAL A 635 -19.80 4.87 17.03
N ASP A 636 -20.46 3.92 16.36
CA ASP A 636 -21.64 3.24 16.90
C ASP A 636 -21.32 2.14 17.94
N ARG A 637 -20.05 1.71 18.02
CA ARG A 637 -19.56 0.61 18.87
C ARG A 637 -18.04 0.71 19.11
N PRO A 638 -17.45 -0.09 20.01
CA PRO A 638 -16.01 -0.14 20.21
C PRO A 638 -15.24 -0.56 18.95
N ILE A 639 -14.07 0.06 18.74
CA ILE A 639 -13.11 -0.27 17.67
C ILE A 639 -11.73 -0.60 18.26
N ALA A 640 -10.90 -1.32 17.50
CA ALA A 640 -9.52 -1.65 17.86
C ALA A 640 -8.50 -0.70 17.24
N LYS A 641 -8.72 -0.32 15.98
CA LYS A 641 -7.88 0.59 15.18
C LYS A 641 -8.70 1.46 14.25
N ALA A 642 -8.06 2.49 13.71
CA ALA A 642 -8.56 3.29 12.60
C ALA A 642 -7.38 3.69 11.72
N GLU A 643 -7.62 3.85 10.42
CA GLU A 643 -6.55 4.05 9.45
C GLU A 643 -6.95 4.98 8.32
N LEU A 644 -5.96 5.66 7.75
CA LEU A 644 -6.08 6.42 6.50
C LEU A 644 -5.48 5.60 5.36
N ILE A 645 -6.32 5.19 4.41
CA ILE A 645 -5.84 4.57 3.16
C ILE A 645 -5.92 5.61 2.04
N ARG A 646 -4.79 5.92 1.39
CA ARG A 646 -4.79 6.83 0.23
C ARG A 646 -5.52 6.12 -0.92
N PRO A 647 -6.46 6.78 -1.62
CA PRO A 647 -7.09 6.19 -2.81
C PRO A 647 -6.07 5.79 -3.86
N ALA A 648 -6.28 4.63 -4.46
CA ALA A 648 -5.41 4.10 -5.50
C ALA A 648 -5.44 4.98 -6.77
N ALA A 649 -4.28 5.10 -7.40
CA ALA A 649 -4.07 5.69 -8.72
C ALA A 649 -3.19 4.71 -9.53
N VAL A 650 -3.77 3.57 -9.90
CA VAL A 650 -3.05 2.36 -10.33
C VAL A 650 -3.08 2.15 -11.84
N THR A 651 -1.93 1.72 -12.39
CA THR A 651 -1.83 1.20 -13.76
C THR A 651 -0.66 0.23 -13.87
N HIS A 652 -0.73 -0.77 -14.77
CA HIS A 652 0.41 -1.66 -15.08
C HIS A 652 1.11 -2.29 -13.85
N SER A 653 0.33 -2.83 -12.89
CA SER A 653 0.85 -3.39 -11.61
C SER A 653 1.53 -2.37 -10.67
N SER A 654 1.46 -1.07 -10.99
CA SER A 654 2.18 0.00 -10.30
C SER A 654 1.21 1.02 -9.70
N ASP A 655 1.34 1.20 -8.39
CA ASP A 655 0.91 2.39 -7.66
C ASP A 655 1.96 2.66 -6.57
N PRO A 656 2.90 3.62 -6.78
CA PRO A 656 3.91 3.98 -5.79
C PRO A 656 3.38 4.94 -4.71
N ASN A 657 2.11 5.35 -4.79
CA ASN A 657 1.49 6.35 -3.91
C ASN A 657 0.56 5.71 -2.86
N GLN A 658 -0.01 4.53 -3.15
CA GLN A 658 -0.86 3.78 -2.21
C GLN A 658 -0.14 3.58 -0.87
N ARG A 659 -0.88 3.82 0.22
CA ARG A 659 -0.37 3.73 1.59
C ARG A 659 -1.52 3.55 2.57
N PHE A 660 -1.23 2.82 3.63
CA PHE A 660 -2.07 2.62 4.81
C PHE A 660 -1.34 3.31 5.96
N VAL A 661 -1.96 4.32 6.57
CA VAL A 661 -1.38 5.06 7.70
C VAL A 661 -2.24 4.78 8.92
N ASP A 662 -1.68 4.07 9.89
CA ASP A 662 -2.35 3.77 11.16
C ASP A 662 -2.57 5.06 11.97
N LEU A 663 -3.68 5.17 12.70
CA LEU A 663 -4.00 6.30 13.57
C LEU A 663 -4.03 5.83 15.02
N PRO A 664 -2.96 6.02 15.81
CA PRO A 664 -2.96 5.70 17.23
C PRO A 664 -4.11 6.43 17.92
N LEU A 665 -4.87 5.73 18.76
CA LEU A 665 -6.17 6.19 19.20
C LEU A 665 -6.32 6.35 20.72
N SER A 666 -7.25 7.19 21.15
CA SER A 666 -7.64 7.37 22.56
C SER A 666 -9.16 7.17 22.67
N VAL A 667 -9.63 6.40 23.65
CA VAL A 667 -11.05 5.97 23.74
C VAL A 667 -11.78 6.66 24.89
N ASP A 668 -12.80 7.46 24.57
CA ASP A 668 -13.81 7.96 25.52
C ASP A 668 -15.19 7.37 25.14
N GLY A 669 -15.41 6.12 25.53
CA GLY A 669 -16.63 5.37 25.25
C GLY A 669 -16.87 5.15 23.75
N ASN A 670 -17.68 6.02 23.14
CA ASN A 670 -17.98 6.03 21.70
C ASN A 670 -17.28 7.18 20.95
N ASN A 671 -16.63 8.11 21.65
CA ASN A 671 -15.76 9.12 21.05
C ASN A 671 -14.35 8.52 20.96
N ILE A 672 -13.72 8.67 19.79
CA ILE A 672 -12.37 8.19 19.54
C ILE A 672 -11.53 9.35 19.04
N ASP A 673 -10.42 9.60 19.72
CA ASP A 673 -9.42 10.60 19.39
C ASP A 673 -8.33 9.94 18.56
N LEU A 674 -8.12 10.40 17.34
CA LEU A 674 -7.18 9.83 16.37
C LEU A 674 -6.00 10.78 16.19
N ASN A 675 -4.78 10.30 16.47
CA ASN A 675 -3.58 11.12 16.37
C ASN A 675 -3.08 11.13 14.92
N VAL A 676 -3.08 12.30 14.28
CA VAL A 676 -2.54 12.49 12.94
C VAL A 676 -1.02 12.61 13.03
N THR A 677 -0.27 11.89 12.19
CA THR A 677 1.20 11.98 12.16
C THR A 677 1.69 13.42 11.94
N SER A 678 2.80 13.80 12.56
CA SER A 678 3.50 15.08 12.29
C SER A 678 4.42 15.02 11.07
N ASN A 679 4.55 13.86 10.42
CA ASN A 679 5.43 13.64 9.28
C ASN A 679 4.65 13.49 7.96
N PRO A 680 4.62 14.51 7.09
CA PRO A 680 3.85 14.45 5.85
C PRO A 680 4.50 13.58 4.77
N ASN A 681 5.75 13.11 4.91
CA ASN A 681 6.30 12.11 3.98
C ASN A 681 5.67 10.72 4.22
N LEU A 682 5.28 10.45 5.46
CA LEU A 682 4.55 9.22 5.83
C LEU A 682 3.15 9.24 5.23
N ALA A 683 2.44 10.36 5.35
CA ALA A 683 1.11 10.60 4.83
C ALA A 683 1.05 11.90 3.99
N PRO A 684 1.41 11.86 2.69
CA PRO A 684 1.43 13.06 1.84
C PRO A 684 0.08 13.74 1.69
N PRO A 685 0.06 15.03 1.32
CA PRO A 685 -1.15 15.84 1.32
C PRO A 685 -2.29 15.27 0.47
N GLY A 686 -3.51 15.56 0.89
CA GLY A 686 -4.73 15.31 0.14
C GLY A 686 -5.69 14.31 0.76
N TRP A 687 -6.56 13.72 -0.07
CA TRP A 687 -7.69 12.94 0.39
C TRP A 687 -7.35 11.50 0.76
N TYR A 688 -7.97 11.02 1.84
CA TYR A 688 -7.84 9.65 2.36
C TYR A 688 -9.22 9.05 2.69
N MET A 689 -9.30 7.73 2.56
CA MET A 689 -10.38 6.93 3.10
C MET A 689 -10.08 6.61 4.58
N LEU A 690 -10.80 7.26 5.50
CA LEU A 690 -10.78 6.96 6.92
C LEU A 690 -11.67 5.75 7.21
N PHE A 691 -11.04 4.63 7.55
CA PHE A 691 -11.72 3.44 8.05
C PHE A 691 -11.60 3.34 9.57
N ALA A 692 -12.60 2.75 10.21
CA ALA A 692 -12.57 2.37 11.62
C ALA A 692 -12.88 0.87 11.74
N VAL A 693 -12.04 0.11 12.44
CA VAL A 693 -12.04 -1.36 12.39
C VAL A 693 -12.26 -1.96 13.78
N ASP A 694 -13.22 -2.88 13.89
CA ASP A 694 -13.45 -3.59 15.14
C ASP A 694 -12.37 -4.66 15.43
N ALA A 695 -12.37 -5.17 16.65
CA ALA A 695 -11.37 -6.15 17.11
C ALA A 695 -11.51 -7.55 16.47
N ASN A 696 -12.50 -7.78 15.60
CA ASN A 696 -12.60 -8.97 14.74
C ASN A 696 -12.01 -8.73 13.33
N GLY A 697 -11.51 -7.52 13.07
CA GLY A 697 -10.99 -7.06 11.79
C GLY A 697 -12.07 -6.55 10.84
N VAL A 698 -13.27 -6.20 11.32
CA VAL A 698 -14.37 -5.74 10.46
C VAL A 698 -14.32 -4.22 10.27
N PRO A 699 -14.09 -3.71 9.04
CA PRO A 699 -13.99 -2.28 8.80
C PRO A 699 -15.35 -1.62 8.60
N SER A 700 -15.45 -0.34 8.95
CA SER A 700 -16.56 0.53 8.57
C SER A 700 -16.64 0.69 7.04
N VAL A 701 -17.70 1.31 6.54
CA VAL A 701 -17.58 2.07 5.28
C VAL A 701 -16.72 3.29 5.58
N ALA A 702 -15.83 3.66 4.68
CA ALA A 702 -14.93 4.80 4.89
C ALA A 702 -15.68 6.13 4.88
N GLU A 703 -15.23 7.04 5.73
CA GLU A 703 -15.48 8.47 5.58
C GLU A 703 -14.31 9.11 4.84
N TRP A 704 -14.58 10.13 4.03
CA TRP A 704 -13.52 10.90 3.35
C TRP A 704 -13.01 12.03 4.25
N VAL A 705 -11.70 12.14 4.40
CA VAL A 705 -10.99 13.22 5.10
C VAL A 705 -9.81 13.70 4.26
N HIS A 706 -9.29 14.90 4.55
CA HIS A 706 -8.30 15.62 3.76
C HIS A 706 -7.13 16.06 4.66
N LEU A 707 -5.91 15.59 4.40
CA LEU A 707 -4.69 16.01 5.11
C LEU A 707 -4.07 17.21 4.40
N GLN A 708 -4.25 18.42 4.95
CA GLN A 708 -3.86 19.67 4.29
C GLN A 708 -2.34 19.81 4.10
N GLY A 709 -1.88 20.29 2.94
CA GLY A 709 -0.45 20.48 2.65
C GLY A 709 0.34 21.32 3.68
N PRO A 710 1.62 20.98 3.99
CA PRO A 710 2.44 21.72 4.97
C PRO A 710 2.62 23.22 4.68
N THR A 711 2.40 23.65 3.44
CA THR A 711 2.36 25.07 3.07
C THR A 711 1.25 25.84 3.80
N ALA A 712 0.18 25.17 4.24
CA ALA A 712 -0.85 25.71 5.12
C ALA A 712 -0.35 25.88 6.57
N LEU A 713 0.44 24.93 7.11
CA LEU A 713 1.07 25.07 8.44
C LEU A 713 1.89 26.36 8.53
N ALA A 714 2.69 26.64 7.49
CA ALA A 714 3.53 27.82 7.37
C ALA A 714 2.75 29.15 7.19
N GLN A 715 1.43 29.10 6.96
CA GLN A 715 0.55 30.27 6.94
C GLN A 715 -0.36 30.37 8.18
N ALA A 716 -0.60 29.25 8.88
CA ALA A 716 -1.50 29.18 10.04
C ALA A 716 -0.86 29.63 11.36
N SER A 717 0.47 29.46 11.54
CA SER A 717 1.15 29.93 12.76
C SER A 717 2.64 30.22 12.53
N GLY A 718 3.21 31.09 13.36
CA GLY A 718 4.66 31.30 13.46
C GLY A 718 5.37 30.25 14.33
N ASP A 719 4.60 29.31 14.89
CA ASP A 719 4.99 28.32 15.90
C ASP A 719 4.62 26.90 15.43
N ALA A 720 4.58 26.66 14.12
CA ALA A 720 4.21 25.38 13.54
C ALA A 720 5.23 24.29 13.92
N PRO A 721 4.80 23.11 14.41
CA PRO A 721 5.71 22.03 14.78
C PRO A 721 6.65 21.65 13.65
N SER A 722 7.96 21.56 13.92
CA SER A 722 8.93 21.12 12.90
C SER A 722 8.65 19.66 12.55
N ALA A 723 8.31 19.32 11.31
CA ALA A 723 8.00 17.94 10.92
C ALA A 723 9.07 16.96 11.43
N HIS A 724 8.67 16.00 12.28
CA HIS A 724 9.61 15.12 12.99
C HIS A 724 10.14 14.01 12.07
N VAL A 725 11.07 14.38 11.19
CA VAL A 725 11.93 13.42 10.49
C VAL A 725 12.96 12.90 11.49
N HIS A 726 12.78 11.66 11.92
CA HIS A 726 13.84 10.91 12.59
C HIS A 726 14.98 10.65 11.61
N ASP A 727 16.24 10.75 12.05
CA ASP A 727 17.39 10.36 11.24
C ASP A 727 17.22 8.89 10.78
N PHE A 728 17.12 8.72 9.48
CA PHE A 728 16.66 7.49 8.86
C PHE A 728 17.84 6.58 8.54
N ALA A 729 18.07 5.63 9.43
CA ALA A 729 19.25 4.77 9.45
C ALA A 729 20.56 5.57 9.54
N ASP A 730 21.70 4.86 9.63
CA ASP A 730 22.96 5.45 9.19
C ASP A 730 22.91 5.70 7.68
N ALA A 731 23.80 6.56 7.16
CA ALA A 731 23.90 6.76 5.72
C ALA A 731 24.28 5.42 5.04
N PRO A 732 23.41 4.83 4.20
CA PRO A 732 23.53 3.42 3.83
C PRO A 732 24.84 3.13 3.09
N GLU A 733 25.57 2.09 3.52
CA GLU A 733 26.93 1.73 3.02
C GLU A 733 26.96 1.25 1.56
N GLY A 734 25.78 1.22 0.91
CA GLY A 734 25.63 0.93 -0.51
C GLY A 734 26.43 1.89 -1.41
N LYS A 735 26.64 1.49 -2.65
CA LYS A 735 27.39 2.32 -3.61
C LYS A 735 26.58 3.56 -3.99
N THR A 736 26.90 4.69 -3.38
CA THR A 736 26.38 6.02 -3.76
C THR A 736 27.02 6.51 -5.06
N THR A 737 26.21 7.09 -5.94
CA THR A 737 26.65 7.84 -7.12
C THR A 737 25.93 9.19 -7.20
N GLY A 738 26.69 10.27 -7.38
CA GLY A 738 26.16 11.59 -7.73
C GLY A 738 25.77 11.72 -9.21
N PRO A 739 25.46 12.94 -9.67
CA PRO A 739 24.90 13.17 -11.00
C PRO A 739 25.77 12.70 -12.16
N LEU A 740 25.14 12.08 -13.16
CA LEU A 740 25.78 11.72 -14.42
C LEU A 740 26.00 12.97 -15.29
N LYS A 741 26.87 12.87 -16.29
CA LYS A 741 27.00 13.91 -17.32
C LYS A 741 25.68 14.00 -18.10
N LYS A 742 25.11 15.21 -18.22
CA LYS A 742 23.86 15.47 -18.96
C LYS A 742 23.89 14.90 -20.38
N THR A 743 23.29 13.72 -20.55
CA THR A 743 22.88 13.18 -21.84
C THR A 743 21.54 13.79 -22.24
N LYS A 744 21.25 13.88 -23.54
CA LYS A 744 19.91 14.30 -24.00
C LYS A 744 18.84 13.24 -23.77
N SER A 745 19.22 11.96 -23.84
CA SER A 745 18.34 10.81 -23.61
C SER A 745 19.14 9.52 -23.52
N LYS A 746 18.46 8.43 -23.14
CA LYS A 746 18.97 7.05 -23.24
C LYS A 746 18.51 6.44 -24.57
N LYS A 747 19.42 5.81 -25.33
CA LYS A 747 19.00 4.96 -26.45
C LYS A 747 18.21 3.77 -25.93
N VAL A 748 16.98 3.64 -26.41
CA VAL A 748 16.05 2.54 -26.18
C VAL A 748 15.80 1.87 -27.54
N SER A 749 15.42 0.58 -27.55
CA SER A 749 15.10 -0.11 -28.80
C SER A 749 13.69 0.27 -29.27
N PRO A 750 13.42 0.50 -30.57
CA PRO A 750 12.05 0.71 -31.07
C PRO A 750 11.15 -0.52 -30.81
N THR A 751 11.77 -1.67 -30.54
CA THR A 751 11.13 -2.97 -30.27
C THR A 751 10.46 -3.13 -28.91
N ILE A 752 10.26 -2.05 -28.14
CA ILE A 752 9.88 -2.10 -26.72
C ILE A 752 8.40 -2.44 -26.48
N SER A 753 7.49 -2.17 -27.43
CA SER A 753 6.12 -2.72 -27.38
C SER A 753 5.47 -2.96 -28.77
N GLY A 754 6.14 -2.60 -29.89
CA GLY A 754 5.62 -2.82 -31.26
C GLY A 754 5.83 -4.21 -31.87
N CYS A 755 6.40 -5.16 -31.12
CA CYS A 755 6.76 -6.49 -31.64
C CYS A 755 5.93 -7.60 -31.02
N ASP A 756 5.40 -8.47 -31.88
CA ASP A 756 4.83 -9.74 -31.52
C ASP A 756 5.93 -10.74 -31.14
N ARG A 757 6.12 -10.94 -29.83
CA ARG A 757 7.14 -11.84 -29.27
C ARG A 757 6.79 -13.32 -29.35
N HIS A 758 5.59 -13.68 -29.85
CA HIS A 758 5.26 -15.07 -30.17
C HIS A 758 6.11 -15.62 -31.32
N TYR A 759 6.88 -14.80 -32.04
CA TYR A 759 7.63 -15.22 -33.23
C TYR A 759 9.11 -14.80 -33.20
N GLY A 760 9.99 -15.75 -33.51
CA GLY A 760 11.43 -15.52 -33.68
C GLY A 760 12.23 -15.66 -32.38
N THR A 761 13.40 -15.04 -32.37
CA THR A 761 14.27 -14.91 -31.18
C THR A 761 14.14 -13.50 -30.60
N ALA A 762 14.64 -13.27 -29.38
CA ALA A 762 14.54 -11.98 -28.68
C ALA A 762 15.02 -10.74 -29.47
N ASN A 763 15.84 -10.93 -30.50
CA ASN A 763 16.39 -9.87 -31.36
C ASN A 763 15.58 -9.65 -32.65
N VAL A 764 14.47 -10.35 -32.87
CA VAL A 764 13.64 -10.29 -34.08
C VAL A 764 12.28 -9.67 -33.73
N CYS A 765 11.94 -8.55 -34.37
CA CYS A 765 10.72 -7.79 -34.10
C CYS A 765 9.64 -8.06 -35.13
N VAL A 766 8.99 -9.23 -35.09
CA VAL A 766 7.83 -9.48 -35.97
C VAL A 766 6.73 -8.47 -35.61
N PRO A 767 6.17 -7.69 -36.55
CA PRO A 767 5.21 -6.64 -36.20
C PRO A 767 3.85 -7.23 -35.82
N THR A 768 3.20 -6.65 -34.80
CA THR A 768 1.83 -7.00 -34.38
C THR A 768 0.79 -6.65 -35.47
N THR A 769 1.07 -5.61 -36.25
CA THR A 769 0.21 -5.11 -37.32
C THR A 769 1.02 -5.06 -38.62
N PHE A 770 0.53 -5.68 -39.70
CA PHE A 770 1.17 -5.60 -41.01
C PHE A 770 0.69 -4.35 -41.76
N PRO A 771 1.52 -3.74 -42.65
CA PRO A 771 1.12 -2.61 -43.48
C PRO A 771 -0.19 -2.85 -44.25
N LYS A 772 -0.96 -1.79 -44.49
CA LYS A 772 -2.34 -1.85 -45.02
C LYS A 772 -2.42 -2.45 -46.44
N GLU A 773 -1.30 -2.49 -47.14
CA GLU A 773 -1.08 -3.10 -48.45
C GLU A 773 -0.96 -4.64 -48.37
N VAL A 774 -0.55 -5.18 -47.21
CA VAL A 774 -0.39 -6.62 -46.98
C VAL A 774 -1.76 -7.24 -46.73
N SER A 775 -2.23 -8.03 -47.69
CA SER A 775 -3.51 -8.74 -47.56
C SER A 775 -3.56 -9.59 -46.28
N LYS A 776 -4.70 -9.59 -45.58
CA LYS A 776 -4.91 -10.25 -44.26
C LYS A 776 -4.81 -11.80 -44.28
N THR A 777 -4.20 -12.40 -45.30
CA THR A 777 -3.94 -13.85 -45.38
C THR A 777 -2.61 -14.21 -44.70
N THR A 778 -2.48 -15.45 -44.24
CA THR A 778 -1.20 -16.00 -43.75
C THR A 778 -0.13 -16.01 -44.84
N ALA A 779 -0.48 -16.38 -46.08
CA ALA A 779 0.47 -16.43 -47.18
C ALA A 779 1.09 -15.06 -47.45
N SER A 780 0.29 -14.00 -47.55
CA SER A 780 0.76 -12.63 -47.80
C SER A 780 1.59 -12.05 -46.65
N ARG A 781 1.24 -12.38 -45.39
CA ARG A 781 2.02 -11.96 -44.22
C ARG A 781 3.37 -12.70 -44.15
N CYS A 782 3.39 -13.99 -44.43
CA CYS A 782 4.63 -14.76 -44.57
C CYS A 782 5.49 -14.35 -45.78
N GLU A 783 4.87 -13.89 -46.86
CA GLU A 783 5.54 -13.31 -48.03
C GLU A 783 6.24 -11.99 -47.64
N TRP A 784 5.53 -11.09 -46.96
CA TRP A 784 6.10 -9.84 -46.44
C TRP A 784 7.24 -10.07 -45.45
N LEU A 785 7.09 -11.02 -44.51
CA LEU A 785 8.17 -11.37 -43.56
C LEU A 785 9.44 -11.88 -44.28
N ARG A 786 9.26 -12.69 -45.33
CA ARG A 786 10.36 -13.17 -46.18
C ARG A 786 11.01 -12.03 -46.97
N GLU A 787 10.24 -11.05 -47.43
CA GLU A 787 10.72 -9.90 -48.21
C GLU A 787 11.38 -8.81 -47.36
N ASN A 788 11.18 -8.84 -46.04
CA ASN A 788 11.82 -7.95 -45.06
C ASN A 788 12.81 -8.73 -44.15
N ASP A 789 13.44 -9.79 -44.68
CA ASP A 789 14.55 -10.55 -44.07
C ASP A 789 14.32 -11.14 -42.65
N TYR A 790 13.07 -11.34 -42.21
CA TYR A 790 12.74 -11.91 -40.88
C TYR A 790 13.19 -13.37 -40.66
N GLY A 791 13.72 -14.03 -41.69
CA GLY A 791 14.31 -15.37 -41.60
C GLY A 791 13.29 -16.47 -41.32
N ARG A 792 13.68 -17.48 -40.53
CA ARG A 792 12.79 -18.56 -40.09
C ARG A 792 12.44 -18.38 -38.63
N LEU A 793 11.16 -18.12 -38.37
CA LEU A 793 10.64 -17.76 -37.06
C LEU A 793 10.23 -19.03 -36.29
N LYS A 794 10.74 -19.18 -35.06
CA LYS A 794 10.23 -20.14 -34.07
C LYS A 794 9.01 -19.53 -33.39
N VAL A 795 7.97 -20.32 -33.09
CA VAL A 795 6.87 -19.87 -32.24
C VAL A 795 7.23 -20.01 -30.76
N ASN A 796 6.86 -19.02 -29.96
CA ASN A 796 7.04 -18.95 -28.51
C ASN A 796 5.66 -18.97 -27.85
N GLY A 797 5.48 -19.82 -26.83
CA GLY A 797 4.15 -20.15 -26.30
C GLY A 797 3.36 -21.07 -27.26
N ARG A 798 2.02 -21.01 -27.18
CA ARG A 798 1.09 -21.74 -28.07
C ARG A 798 0.26 -20.83 -28.96
N ASP A 799 0.26 -19.53 -28.66
CA ASP A 799 -0.57 -18.57 -29.37
C ASP A 799 0.07 -18.15 -30.69
N ASP A 800 -0.78 -18.15 -31.70
CA ASP A 800 -0.47 -17.82 -33.08
C ASP A 800 -1.36 -16.64 -33.52
N PRO A 801 -1.29 -15.46 -32.87
CA PRO A 801 -2.19 -14.33 -33.11
C PRO A 801 -2.15 -13.83 -34.56
N LEU A 802 -0.94 -13.75 -35.14
CA LEU A 802 -0.70 -13.44 -36.54
C LEU A 802 -1.02 -14.63 -37.48
N LYS A 803 -1.39 -15.79 -36.96
CA LYS A 803 -1.85 -16.96 -37.73
C LYS A 803 -0.81 -17.42 -38.76
N LEU A 804 0.46 -17.47 -38.36
CA LEU A 804 1.64 -17.81 -39.15
C LEU A 804 2.06 -19.29 -38.99
N ASP A 805 1.67 -19.95 -37.89
CA ASP A 805 1.88 -21.37 -37.57
C ASP A 805 0.53 -22.10 -37.46
N ARG A 806 -0.17 -22.15 -38.59
CA ARG A 806 -1.52 -22.73 -38.71
C ARG A 806 -1.54 -24.25 -38.62
N ASN A 807 -0.40 -24.92 -38.84
CA ASN A 807 -0.27 -26.35 -38.62
C ASN A 807 0.18 -26.69 -37.18
N ARG A 808 0.62 -25.70 -36.39
CA ARG A 808 1.13 -25.81 -35.02
C ARG A 808 2.36 -26.74 -34.94
N ASP A 809 3.30 -26.60 -35.88
CA ASP A 809 4.58 -27.31 -35.87
C ASP A 809 5.72 -26.57 -35.13
N GLY A 810 5.45 -25.36 -34.65
CA GLY A 810 6.36 -24.52 -33.86
C GLY A 810 7.26 -23.62 -34.71
N LEU A 811 7.07 -23.59 -36.04
CA LEU A 811 7.88 -22.82 -36.98
C LEU A 811 6.99 -22.04 -37.96
N ALA A 812 6.68 -20.80 -37.57
CA ALA A 812 5.88 -19.88 -38.35
C ALA A 812 6.38 -19.73 -39.79
N CYS A 813 5.41 -19.59 -40.71
CA CYS A 813 5.62 -19.50 -42.16
C CYS A 813 6.24 -20.76 -42.80
N GLY A 814 5.95 -21.92 -42.22
CA GLY A 814 6.24 -23.22 -42.81
C GLY A 814 5.45 -23.52 -44.08
N LYS A 815 5.80 -24.65 -44.72
CA LYS A 815 5.09 -25.17 -45.91
C LYS A 815 3.71 -25.78 -45.57
N GLY A 816 3.31 -25.81 -44.31
CA GLY A 816 1.97 -26.17 -43.87
C GLY A 816 0.99 -24.99 -43.92
N ASP A 817 1.48 -23.79 -43.62
CA ASP A 817 0.69 -22.67 -43.11
C ASP A 817 0.20 -21.76 -44.23
N VAL A 818 1.07 -21.57 -45.22
CA VAL A 818 0.79 -20.84 -46.46
C VAL A 818 -0.02 -21.66 -47.47
N LYS A 819 -0.30 -22.94 -47.20
CA LYS A 819 -1.18 -23.74 -48.06
C LYS A 819 -2.64 -23.35 -47.85
N ARG A 820 -3.35 -23.08 -48.94
CA ARG A 820 -4.81 -23.11 -48.95
C ARG A 820 -5.29 -24.54 -48.61
N ARG A 821 -6.16 -24.63 -47.61
CA ARG A 821 -7.29 -25.55 -47.63
C ARG A 821 -8.39 -24.93 -48.48
#